data_AF-A0A2G8JT25-F1
#
_entry.id   AF-A0A2G8JT25-F1
#
_cell.length_a   1.000
_cell.length_b   1.000
_cell.length_c   1.000
_cell.angle_alpha   90.00
_cell.angle_beta   90.00
_cell.angle_gamma   90.00
#
_symmetry.space_group_name_H-M   'P 1'
#
loop_
_entity.id
_entity.type
_entity.pdbx_description
1 polymer ?
#
loop_
_entity_poly.entity_id
_entity_poly.type
_entity_poly.pdbx_seq_one_letter_code
_entity_poly.pdbx_strand_id
1 'polypeptide(L)'
;MLEPLIEIPLVLFKSFFYLFHGIIKRIVPISYWPKKCIRGEIVLITGAGSGIGRQTAIYFARAGATLVLWDVNTAGNAETARLVRDCGMKAYTYTCDVTKREEVYRVAQRVKEEVGNVFILVNNAGIVTGKQFLHLKDEEIIKTMEVNTMAHFWTMKAFLPDMVRDNHGHIVTISSVVGDGGVGGISDYCTSKCAVKGLHDSILREMHVLKSKVKCTVICPYGISTGMFAGVKTRFDFLTPFMTPEFAGEKIVQAVLSDRDILYIPQEWQLLVFLKQSLNFSDSARVNEEYYKDPSALVLLEQFVDQAIRSLGTEETPEQKWKTLSLNLMALKVAAYLTWDLTTFKQNLPLYMVHKVLKDFVEHVSPLNFSIQSVSSTICGLPDPILFALTTYNRWSIETYIESALPTKQPKHPVQQLPGSTFNVAGVNEMVLKTVQRYSTLKECVSFLEFVLNLDRDIFIPDFDYFPDGPAFDEQKMTGVLTAKLKKSELLCMVCFDLGLFYFHEKKHQKAGEMFQKSHALLIEVNGSTYCQNLDREALQGYLKSCSCLSPDGAPPSSDTLASRLVKHQKMNYQGVIDVLMEDNIKREIPFQQREFLLQEASSSGLLNPIELLQICLCNALRQVSDNQPVSLSVWNCLQSIPVKHYEGSGNFLQKLVFQLPVSDKPKISSFLWSLKADRNYRQMITPPVLKFLLQKDEDSSSLSEDMDDSLQMIQHQPATVGSHDNVGVYLGQLTLGLILSHDPAELDDLLTRLHKVTPSGRYASAYSKWHIDKSYAFIIDGLGNKKRQDMITLLLVKAQHCLELKNFTSAKRLLQAAHNLMKECSSKLQRALVNEMLYVDLLHAQDSGYKYLGGKMEETVKRIQACSACVQNDREIRPREAILRLCSLYIMNMQQWQLLRTMGDHDPIFKICSSLVEVVQNLPNIAHCRQGASELWDHLTKILSFSNTTKRDFLGVPVKRSTHNEVSSVKRMEVLNFILQLKSRIVLSILLSCLTRFHNIVKEDPANCLSLEHTGIWPRLVSSTQDLSASTISSVLSKTLNHSLQVHPDQTFWLKTKADMELSNQCSSSLLPPVDSSFDAVLPEASNQGDSRRRNPVEDDQMLLGSEVLHSSRGPLPVSGVLSTIQPLSKLFRKRCGWSSFCFTLYFSSFVCHEVLDSGLDIPGCAQDFLSAGYDGGDALYQFFWDLTILEYLVYMHNKRNEEEKKQVA
;
A
#
# COMPACT_ATOMS: atom_id res chain seq x y z
N MET A 1 11.11 33.71 -3.20
CA MET A 1 11.80 32.57 -2.56
C MET A 1 12.44 32.90 -1.20
N LEU A 2 12.81 34.15 -0.89
CA LEU A 2 13.46 34.51 0.38
C LEU A 2 12.51 34.75 1.58
N GLU A 3 11.26 35.15 1.34
CA GLU A 3 10.26 35.37 2.42
C GLU A 3 9.93 34.10 3.25
N PRO A 4 9.64 32.92 2.66
CA PRO A 4 9.33 31.72 3.45
C PRO A 4 10.52 31.20 4.27
N LEU A 5 11.76 31.50 3.88
CA LEU A 5 12.98 31.11 4.60
C LEU A 5 13.16 31.84 5.95
N ILE A 6 12.56 33.03 6.11
CA ILE A 6 12.58 33.82 7.36
C ILE A 6 11.30 33.58 8.17
N GLU A 7 10.17 33.37 7.50
CA GLU A 7 8.88 33.14 8.16
C GLU A 7 8.82 31.78 8.88
N ILE A 8 9.40 30.72 8.30
CA ILE A 8 9.37 29.38 8.91
C ILE A 8 10.05 29.36 10.30
N PRO A 9 11.30 29.85 10.47
CA PRO A 9 11.93 29.92 11.78
C PRO A 9 11.15 30.80 12.78
N LEU A 10 10.56 31.90 12.32
CA LEU A 10 9.77 32.81 13.17
C LEU A 10 8.47 32.14 13.64
N VAL A 11 7.80 31.39 12.77
CA VAL A 11 6.62 30.59 13.11
C VAL A 11 7.01 29.48 14.09
N LEU A 12 8.11 28.77 13.86
CA LEU A 12 8.60 27.74 14.78
C LEU A 12 8.95 28.31 16.16
N PHE A 13 9.62 29.46 16.20
CA PHE A 13 9.93 30.15 17.46
C PHE A 13 8.66 30.61 18.19
N LYS A 14 7.71 31.21 17.47
CA LYS A 14 6.40 31.59 18.05
C LYS A 14 5.63 30.36 18.53
N SER A 15 5.62 29.27 17.78
CA SER A 15 4.99 28.02 18.17
C SER A 15 5.62 27.43 19.42
N PHE A 16 6.95 27.44 19.55
CA PHE A 16 7.65 27.00 20.75
C PHE A 16 7.36 27.91 21.96
N PHE A 17 7.36 29.23 21.75
CA PHE A 17 7.00 30.20 22.78
C PHE A 17 5.55 30.00 23.27
N TYR A 18 4.59 29.86 22.36
CA TYR A 18 3.19 29.62 22.72
C TYR A 18 2.96 28.22 23.30
N LEU A 19 3.72 27.22 22.90
CA LEU A 19 3.72 25.89 23.51
C LEU A 19 4.21 25.97 24.96
N PHE A 20 5.36 26.62 25.20
CA PHE A 20 5.91 26.81 26.53
C PHE A 20 4.98 27.65 27.43
N HIS A 21 4.44 28.75 26.91
CA HIS A 21 3.42 29.55 27.58
C HIS A 21 2.14 28.74 27.88
N GLY A 22 1.73 27.89 26.95
CA GLY A 22 0.61 26.96 27.11
C GLY A 22 0.85 25.94 28.23
N ILE A 23 2.07 25.39 28.32
CA ILE A 23 2.48 24.46 29.40
C ILE A 23 2.47 25.18 30.75
N ILE A 24 3.00 26.40 30.83
CA ILE A 24 2.95 27.22 32.07
C ILE A 24 1.50 27.46 32.49
N LYS A 25 0.63 27.86 31.55
CA LYS A 25 -0.81 28.01 31.80
C LYS A 25 -1.46 26.72 32.31
N ARG A 26 -1.03 25.55 31.85
CA ARG A 26 -1.55 24.25 32.30
C ARG A 26 -1.11 23.89 33.72
N ILE A 27 0.14 24.18 34.09
CA ILE A 27 0.70 23.81 35.41
C ILE A 27 0.28 24.78 36.52
N VAL A 28 0.21 26.09 36.23
CA VAL A 28 -0.11 27.09 37.26
C VAL A 28 -1.61 27.08 37.58
N PRO A 29 -2.01 26.87 38.86
CA PRO A 29 -3.42 26.82 39.25
C PRO A 29 -4.17 28.10 38.89
N ILE A 30 -5.45 27.95 38.52
CA ILE A 30 -6.33 29.05 38.07
C ILE A 30 -6.39 30.22 39.07
N SER A 31 -6.25 29.93 40.36
CA SER A 31 -6.32 30.89 41.46
C SER A 31 -5.23 31.96 41.44
N TYR A 32 -4.08 31.67 40.78
CA TYR A 32 -2.95 32.60 40.70
C TYR A 32 -3.00 33.52 39.47
N TRP A 33 -3.97 33.33 38.57
CA TRP A 33 -4.14 34.18 37.40
C TRP A 33 -4.93 35.45 37.73
N PRO A 34 -4.57 36.61 37.15
CA PRO A 34 -5.28 37.85 37.42
C PRO A 34 -6.73 37.73 36.96
N LYS A 35 -7.66 38.12 37.84
CA LYS A 35 -9.10 38.08 37.57
C LYS A 35 -9.56 39.43 37.03
N LYS A 36 -10.35 39.44 35.96
CA LYS A 36 -11.01 40.65 35.47
C LYS A 36 -12.16 41.07 36.38
N CYS A 37 -12.40 42.37 36.48
CA CYS A 37 -13.56 42.91 37.18
C CYS A 37 -14.79 42.84 36.26
N ILE A 38 -15.90 42.32 36.77
CA ILE A 38 -17.18 42.25 36.03
C ILE A 38 -18.31 42.98 36.76
N ARG A 39 -17.95 43.89 37.67
CA ARG A 39 -18.95 44.62 38.46
C ARG A 39 -19.81 45.50 37.56
N GLY A 40 -21.12 45.29 37.61
CA GLY A 40 -22.09 46.02 36.79
C GLY A 40 -22.25 45.48 35.37
N GLU A 41 -21.41 44.55 34.92
CA GLU A 41 -21.50 43.94 33.60
C GLU A 41 -22.72 43.03 33.47
N ILE A 42 -23.27 42.92 32.26
CA ILE A 42 -24.45 42.10 31.98
C ILE A 42 -24.03 40.69 31.56
N VAL A 43 -24.46 39.68 32.32
CA VAL A 43 -24.15 38.26 32.08
C VAL A 43 -25.44 37.51 31.77
N LEU A 44 -25.56 36.97 30.57
CA LEU A 44 -26.69 36.15 30.14
C LEU A 44 -26.36 34.66 30.31
N ILE A 45 -27.25 33.90 30.94
CA ILE A 45 -27.08 32.46 31.16
C ILE A 45 -28.33 31.72 30.65
N THR A 46 -28.13 30.81 29.70
CA THR A 46 -29.19 29.89 29.23
C THR A 46 -29.25 28.63 30.09
N GLY A 47 -30.43 28.05 30.31
CA GLY A 47 -30.58 26.90 31.20
C GLY A 47 -30.31 27.26 32.67
N ALA A 48 -30.65 28.50 33.08
CA ALA A 48 -30.33 29.04 34.39
C ALA A 48 -31.25 28.55 35.53
N GLY A 49 -32.33 27.85 35.19
CA GLY A 49 -33.36 27.44 36.14
C GLY A 49 -32.96 26.28 37.03
N SER A 50 -31.86 25.56 36.75
CA SER A 50 -31.40 24.43 37.57
C SER A 50 -29.91 24.11 37.39
N GLY A 51 -29.40 23.16 38.16
CA GLY A 51 -28.06 22.56 37.98
C GLY A 51 -26.91 23.57 37.92
N ILE A 52 -26.01 23.37 36.94
CA ILE A 52 -24.81 24.19 36.74
C ILE A 52 -25.20 25.63 36.41
N GLY A 53 -26.19 25.85 35.55
CA GLY A 53 -26.63 27.20 35.16
C GLY A 53 -27.06 28.05 36.36
N ARG A 54 -27.81 27.45 37.30
CA ARG A 54 -28.20 28.11 38.56
C ARG A 54 -26.98 28.48 39.40
N GLN A 55 -26.05 27.54 39.62
CA GLN A 55 -24.88 27.78 40.46
C GLN A 55 -23.95 28.82 39.83
N THR A 56 -23.73 28.75 38.51
CA THR A 56 -22.98 29.76 37.76
C THR A 56 -23.61 31.14 37.90
N ALA A 57 -24.94 31.28 37.87
CA ALA A 57 -25.63 32.55 38.10
C ALA A 57 -25.35 33.14 39.49
N ILE A 58 -25.39 32.30 40.54
CA ILE A 58 -25.11 32.72 41.92
C ILE A 58 -23.66 33.19 42.07
N TYR A 59 -22.69 32.48 41.49
CA TYR A 59 -21.28 32.88 41.56
C TYR A 59 -20.97 34.15 40.75
N PHE A 60 -21.62 34.36 39.60
CA PHE A 60 -21.52 35.64 38.88
C PHE A 60 -22.16 36.79 39.66
N ALA A 61 -23.26 36.55 40.37
CA ALA A 61 -23.87 37.53 41.26
C ALA A 61 -22.92 37.92 42.40
N ARG A 62 -22.27 36.95 43.03
CA ARG A 62 -21.23 37.20 44.05
C ARG A 62 -20.04 37.99 43.52
N ALA A 63 -19.74 37.88 42.22
CA ALA A 63 -18.71 38.68 41.54
C ALA A 63 -19.19 40.09 41.11
N GLY A 64 -20.45 40.44 41.39
CA GLY A 64 -21.01 41.78 41.18
C GLY A 64 -21.63 42.01 39.79
N ALA A 65 -21.97 40.95 39.05
CA ALA A 65 -22.60 41.06 37.73
C ALA A 65 -24.13 41.28 37.80
N THR A 66 -24.68 41.90 36.77
CA THR A 66 -26.14 41.94 36.51
C THR A 66 -26.52 40.71 35.69
N LEU A 67 -27.49 39.93 36.16
CA LEU A 67 -27.82 38.63 35.56
C LEU A 67 -29.06 38.69 34.68
N VAL A 68 -28.95 38.11 33.48
CA VAL A 68 -30.07 37.80 32.59
C VAL A 68 -30.20 36.28 32.51
N LEU A 69 -31.31 35.75 33.02
CA LEU A 69 -31.50 34.31 33.22
C LEU A 69 -32.56 33.78 32.25
N TRP A 70 -32.16 32.87 31.38
CA TRP A 70 -33.03 32.24 30.39
C TRP A 70 -33.25 30.77 30.77
N ASP A 71 -34.51 30.36 30.82
CA ASP A 71 -34.90 28.96 30.98
C ASP A 71 -36.32 28.72 30.46
N VAL A 72 -36.64 27.48 30.10
CA VAL A 72 -38.01 27.07 29.75
C VAL A 72 -38.86 26.88 31.01
N ASN A 73 -38.24 26.48 32.12
CA ASN A 73 -38.90 26.32 33.42
C ASN A 73 -38.98 27.65 34.16
N THR A 74 -40.15 28.27 34.12
CA THR A 74 -40.43 29.57 34.73
C THR A 74 -40.23 29.57 36.25
N ALA A 75 -40.67 28.52 36.94
CA ALA A 75 -40.54 28.41 38.40
C ALA A 75 -39.07 28.24 38.82
N GLY A 76 -38.33 27.37 38.13
CA GLY A 76 -36.90 27.18 38.37
C GLY A 76 -36.09 28.46 38.13
N ASN A 77 -36.44 29.20 37.07
CA ASN A 77 -35.79 30.47 36.73
C ASN A 77 -36.09 31.58 37.75
N ALA A 78 -37.35 31.67 38.22
CA ALA A 78 -37.75 32.61 39.25
C ALA A 78 -37.02 32.36 40.58
N GLU A 79 -36.82 31.09 40.93
CA GLU A 79 -36.05 30.70 42.12
C GLU A 79 -34.57 31.10 42.00
N THR A 80 -33.93 30.84 40.85
CA THR A 80 -32.56 31.31 40.61
C THR A 80 -32.47 32.84 40.72
N ALA A 81 -33.44 33.57 40.19
CA ALA A 81 -33.47 35.03 40.30
C ALA A 81 -33.60 35.53 41.74
N ARG A 82 -34.37 34.83 42.59
CA ARG A 82 -34.43 35.10 44.03
C ARG A 82 -33.05 34.96 44.66
N LEU A 83 -32.36 33.85 44.42
CA LEU A 83 -31.02 33.58 44.96
C LEU A 83 -29.97 34.62 44.51
N VAL A 84 -30.09 35.13 43.28
CA VAL A 84 -29.23 36.23 42.78
C VAL A 84 -29.54 37.55 43.49
N ARG A 85 -30.81 37.86 43.72
CA ARG A 85 -31.23 39.07 44.46
C ARG A 85 -30.82 39.03 45.92
N ASP A 86 -30.82 37.84 46.53
CA ASP A 86 -30.33 37.62 47.90
C ASP A 86 -28.82 37.91 48.00
N CYS A 87 -28.07 37.80 46.90
CA CYS A 87 -26.67 38.23 46.81
C CYS A 87 -26.51 39.76 46.59
N GLY A 88 -27.61 40.52 46.56
CA GLY A 88 -27.61 41.98 46.37
C GLY A 88 -27.51 42.46 44.92
N MET A 89 -27.66 41.55 43.93
CA MET A 89 -27.53 41.87 42.51
C MET A 89 -28.85 41.88 41.75
N LYS A 90 -28.88 42.58 40.60
CA LYS A 90 -30.05 42.64 39.72
C LYS A 90 -30.16 41.34 38.90
N ALA A 91 -31.38 40.79 38.84
CA ALA A 91 -31.70 39.59 38.06
C ALA A 91 -32.96 39.80 37.21
N TYR A 92 -32.80 39.66 35.90
CA TYR A 92 -33.88 39.68 34.90
C TYR A 92 -34.12 38.27 34.38
N THR A 93 -35.38 37.83 34.38
CA THR A 93 -35.76 36.48 33.97
C THR A 93 -36.56 36.51 32.69
N TYR A 94 -36.20 35.66 31.73
CA TYR A 94 -36.96 35.45 30.51
C TYR A 94 -37.26 33.97 30.34
N THR A 95 -38.52 33.67 30.00
CA THR A 95 -38.90 32.34 29.52
C THR A 95 -38.53 32.26 28.06
N CYS A 96 -37.64 31.33 27.71
CA CYS A 96 -37.18 31.15 26.35
C CYS A 96 -36.93 29.67 26.08
N ASP A 97 -37.65 29.13 25.10
CA ASP A 97 -37.35 27.82 24.52
C ASP A 97 -36.25 27.99 23.46
N VAL A 98 -35.03 27.56 23.80
CA VAL A 98 -33.85 27.73 22.94
C VAL A 98 -33.88 26.87 21.66
N THR A 99 -34.80 25.90 21.58
CA THR A 99 -35.01 25.11 20.34
C THR A 99 -35.65 25.95 19.23
N LYS A 100 -36.39 27.00 19.60
CA LYS A 100 -37.11 27.88 18.67
C LYS A 100 -36.29 29.12 18.34
N ARG A 101 -35.68 29.12 17.16
CA ARG A 101 -34.83 30.21 16.66
C ARG A 101 -35.49 31.59 16.73
N GLU A 102 -36.75 31.68 16.31
CA GLU A 102 -37.54 32.91 16.26
C GLU A 102 -37.80 33.46 17.67
N GLU A 103 -38.02 32.56 18.63
CA GLU A 103 -38.20 32.91 20.03
C GLU A 103 -36.89 33.45 20.63
N VAL A 104 -35.76 32.79 20.36
CA VAL A 104 -34.42 33.25 20.78
C VAL A 104 -34.14 34.66 20.30
N TYR A 105 -34.37 34.98 19.03
CA TYR A 105 -34.12 36.32 18.50
C TYR A 105 -35.08 37.37 19.08
N ARG A 106 -36.36 37.03 19.24
CA ARG A 106 -37.35 37.93 19.85
C ARG A 106 -37.00 38.26 21.31
N VAL A 107 -36.65 37.25 22.11
CA VAL A 107 -36.26 37.45 23.51
C VAL A 107 -34.92 38.18 23.61
N ALA A 108 -33.97 37.88 22.72
CA ALA A 108 -32.70 38.61 22.66
C ALA A 108 -32.90 40.10 22.39
N GLN A 109 -33.80 40.46 21.47
CA GLN A 109 -34.12 41.85 21.18
C GLN A 109 -34.70 42.55 22.42
N ARG A 110 -35.63 41.90 23.13
CA ARG A 110 -36.16 42.41 24.40
C ARG A 110 -35.08 42.62 25.46
N VAL A 111 -34.13 41.69 25.59
CA VAL A 111 -32.99 41.85 26.52
C VAL A 111 -32.18 43.10 26.19
N LYS A 112 -31.90 43.35 24.90
CA LYS A 112 -31.14 44.54 24.48
C LYS A 112 -31.88 45.84 24.78
N GLU A 113 -33.19 45.85 24.63
CA GLU A 113 -34.04 47.03 24.90
C GLU A 113 -34.26 47.27 26.40
N GLU A 114 -34.54 46.22 27.17
CA GLU A 114 -34.93 46.31 28.58
C GLU A 114 -33.72 46.34 29.54
N VAL A 115 -32.59 45.73 29.16
CA VAL A 115 -31.41 45.56 30.03
C VAL A 115 -30.16 46.21 29.45
N GLY A 116 -29.91 45.99 28.15
CA GLY A 116 -28.74 46.54 27.43
C GLY A 116 -27.88 45.47 26.77
N ASN A 117 -26.68 45.87 26.32
CA ASN A 117 -25.75 44.98 25.62
C ASN A 117 -25.17 43.93 26.56
N VAL A 118 -25.32 42.66 26.20
CA VAL A 118 -24.77 41.54 26.97
C VAL A 118 -23.25 41.51 26.85
N PHE A 119 -22.55 41.52 27.99
CA PHE A 119 -21.10 41.41 28.04
C PHE A 119 -20.63 39.95 28.04
N ILE A 120 -21.24 39.08 28.86
CA ILE A 120 -20.90 37.64 28.89
C ILE A 120 -22.12 36.83 28.46
N LEU A 121 -21.94 35.99 27.44
CA LEU A 121 -22.95 35.02 27.01
C LEU A 121 -22.53 33.62 27.46
N VAL A 122 -23.27 33.00 28.38
CA VAL A 122 -23.08 31.63 28.85
C VAL A 122 -24.09 30.70 28.20
N ASN A 123 -23.64 30.02 27.15
CA ASN A 123 -24.39 28.96 26.48
C ASN A 123 -24.24 27.64 27.26
N ASN A 124 -25.23 27.37 28.10
CA ASN A 124 -25.26 26.28 29.08
C ASN A 124 -26.45 25.32 28.91
N ALA A 125 -27.56 25.75 28.29
CA ALA A 125 -28.73 24.90 28.13
C ALA A 125 -28.36 23.57 27.44
N GLY A 126 -28.87 22.46 27.97
CA GLY A 126 -28.57 21.15 27.41
C GLY A 126 -29.48 20.03 27.89
N ILE A 127 -29.55 18.97 27.08
CA ILE A 127 -30.25 17.71 27.38
C ILE A 127 -29.37 16.50 27.03
N VAL A 128 -29.70 15.35 27.62
CA VAL A 128 -29.12 14.03 27.34
C VAL A 128 -30.24 12.99 27.32
N THR A 129 -30.15 12.00 26.43
CA THR A 129 -31.16 10.94 26.25
C THR A 129 -30.78 9.65 26.99
N GLY A 130 -29.50 9.25 26.93
CA GLY A 130 -28.97 8.11 27.69
C GLY A 130 -29.35 6.73 27.15
N LYS A 131 -29.46 6.57 25.82
CA LYS A 131 -29.80 5.28 25.17
C LYS A 131 -28.70 4.80 24.24
N GLN A 132 -28.63 3.47 24.07
CA GLN A 132 -27.79 2.87 23.03
C GLN A 132 -28.22 3.35 21.64
N PHE A 133 -27.26 3.44 20.72
CA PHE A 133 -27.48 4.01 19.39
C PHE A 133 -28.65 3.36 18.64
N LEU A 134 -28.76 2.02 18.69
CA LEU A 134 -29.84 1.27 18.04
C LEU A 134 -31.22 1.51 18.65
N HIS A 135 -31.30 2.08 19.85
CA HIS A 135 -32.55 2.35 20.57
C HIS A 135 -32.88 3.86 20.63
N LEU A 136 -32.05 4.72 20.01
CA LEU A 136 -32.34 6.14 19.90
C LEU A 136 -33.37 6.38 18.79
N LYS A 137 -34.39 7.18 19.08
CA LYS A 137 -35.33 7.65 18.06
C LYS A 137 -34.80 8.90 17.37
N ASP A 138 -35.14 9.09 16.11
CA ASP A 138 -34.68 10.22 15.31
C ASP A 138 -35.07 11.57 15.94
N GLU A 139 -36.28 11.69 16.51
CA GLU A 139 -36.73 12.93 17.14
C GLU A 139 -35.91 13.28 18.40
N GLU A 140 -35.43 12.27 19.12
CA GLU A 140 -34.59 12.46 20.30
C GLU A 140 -33.20 12.97 19.89
N ILE A 141 -32.63 12.43 18.80
CA ILE A 141 -31.36 12.87 18.23
C ILE A 141 -31.47 14.33 17.75
N ILE A 142 -32.51 14.65 16.99
CA ILE A 142 -32.75 16.01 16.47
C ILE A 142 -32.87 17.00 17.64
N LYS A 143 -33.68 16.67 18.65
CA LYS A 143 -33.88 17.52 19.82
C LYS A 143 -32.59 17.75 20.60
N THR A 144 -31.75 16.72 20.77
CA THR A 144 -30.42 16.86 21.39
C THR A 144 -29.56 17.86 20.61
N MET A 145 -29.54 17.78 19.28
CA MET A 145 -28.79 18.72 18.44
C MET A 145 -29.36 20.14 18.45
N GLU A 146 -30.69 20.29 18.46
CA GLU A 146 -31.34 21.60 18.53
C GLU A 146 -30.99 22.35 19.82
N VAL A 147 -31.13 21.69 20.97
CA VAL A 147 -30.84 22.29 22.28
C VAL A 147 -29.35 22.49 22.49
N ASN A 148 -28.54 21.44 22.29
CA ASN A 148 -27.14 21.47 22.69
C ASN A 148 -26.24 22.20 21.68
N THR A 149 -26.64 22.27 20.40
CA THR A 149 -25.80 22.80 19.31
C THR A 149 -26.43 24.00 18.63
N MET A 150 -27.64 23.86 18.07
CA MET A 150 -28.24 24.93 17.26
C MET A 150 -28.56 26.18 18.09
N ALA A 151 -29.00 26.00 19.34
CA ALA A 151 -29.20 27.10 20.27
C ALA A 151 -27.96 28.02 20.40
N HIS A 152 -26.75 27.45 20.40
CA HIS A 152 -25.51 28.21 20.51
C HIS A 152 -25.28 29.09 19.27
N PHE A 153 -25.61 28.62 18.07
CA PHE A 153 -25.57 29.44 16.87
C PHE A 153 -26.52 30.63 16.99
N TRP A 154 -27.75 30.40 17.47
CA TRP A 154 -28.77 31.45 17.56
C TRP A 154 -28.41 32.52 18.56
N THR A 155 -27.96 32.13 19.75
CA THR A 155 -27.56 33.07 20.80
C THR A 155 -26.28 33.83 20.41
N MET A 156 -25.28 33.15 19.83
CA MET A 156 -24.07 33.84 19.35
C MET A 156 -24.42 34.83 18.23
N LYS A 157 -25.24 34.45 17.24
CA LYS A 157 -25.68 35.40 16.20
C LYS A 157 -26.48 36.57 16.75
N ALA A 158 -27.21 36.37 17.85
CA ALA A 158 -27.98 37.43 18.48
C ALA A 158 -27.11 38.45 19.21
N PHE A 159 -26.07 38.02 19.94
CA PHE A 159 -25.32 38.89 20.87
C PHE A 159 -23.87 39.20 20.45
N LEU A 160 -23.20 38.31 19.72
CA LEU A 160 -21.81 38.51 19.29
C LEU A 160 -21.60 39.76 18.42
N PRO A 161 -22.51 40.16 17.51
CA PRO A 161 -22.32 41.37 16.71
C PRO A 161 -22.14 42.64 17.55
N ASP A 162 -22.90 42.78 18.65
CA ASP A 162 -22.77 43.92 19.57
C ASP A 162 -21.45 43.85 20.35
N MET A 163 -21.05 42.67 20.81
CA MET A 163 -19.76 42.47 21.49
C MET A 163 -18.56 42.83 20.60
N VAL A 164 -18.63 42.48 19.31
CA VAL A 164 -17.59 42.79 18.33
C VAL A 164 -17.57 44.29 18.01
N ARG A 165 -18.74 44.91 17.82
CA ARG A 165 -18.85 46.36 17.59
C ARG A 165 -18.26 47.15 18.76
N ASP A 166 -18.57 46.73 19.98
CA ASP A 166 -18.12 47.40 21.20
C ASP A 166 -16.69 46.96 21.60
N ASN A 167 -16.12 45.99 20.87
CA ASN A 167 -14.82 45.36 21.13
C ASN A 167 -14.65 44.91 22.59
N HIS A 168 -15.74 44.45 23.20
CA HIS A 168 -15.87 44.13 24.61
C HIS A 168 -16.91 43.03 24.77
N GLY A 169 -16.47 41.84 25.16
CA GLY A 169 -17.38 40.71 25.36
C GLY A 169 -16.68 39.40 25.75
N HIS A 170 -17.47 38.41 26.16
CA HIS A 170 -17.01 37.07 26.49
C HIS A 170 -18.05 36.00 26.12
N ILE A 171 -17.70 35.09 25.21
CA ILE A 171 -18.50 33.91 24.87
C ILE A 171 -18.06 32.71 25.71
N VAL A 172 -18.98 32.10 26.46
CA VAL A 172 -18.74 30.91 27.28
C VAL A 172 -19.59 29.75 26.76
N THR A 173 -18.93 28.68 26.33
CA THR A 173 -19.58 27.47 25.81
C THR A 173 -19.44 26.33 26.80
N ILE A 174 -20.56 25.81 27.33
CA ILE A 174 -20.55 24.61 28.17
C ILE A 174 -20.65 23.35 27.29
N SER A 175 -19.51 22.71 27.07
CA SER A 175 -19.38 21.42 26.38
C SER A 175 -19.35 20.26 27.39
N SER A 176 -18.50 19.25 27.19
CA SER A 176 -18.21 18.13 28.09
C SER A 176 -16.89 17.45 27.70
N VAL A 177 -16.30 16.68 28.62
CA VAL A 177 -15.15 15.80 28.34
C VAL A 177 -15.47 14.81 27.21
N VAL A 178 -16.70 14.31 27.13
CA VAL A 178 -17.13 13.39 26.04
C VAL A 178 -17.23 14.08 24.67
N GLY A 179 -17.06 15.41 24.62
CA GLY A 179 -16.86 16.14 23.36
C GLY A 179 -15.47 15.92 22.74
N ASP A 180 -14.49 15.43 23.50
CA ASP A 180 -13.15 15.05 23.00
C ASP A 180 -13.05 13.54 22.69
N GLY A 181 -14.15 12.80 22.83
CA GLY A 181 -14.22 11.38 22.51
C GLY A 181 -15.52 10.73 22.95
N GLY A 182 -16.05 9.88 22.07
CA GLY A 182 -17.34 9.22 22.29
C GLY A 182 -17.31 8.17 23.41
N VAL A 183 -18.46 8.02 24.06
CA VAL A 183 -18.79 6.95 25.01
C VAL A 183 -20.04 6.24 24.51
N GLY A 184 -20.10 4.91 24.65
CA GLY A 184 -21.28 4.12 24.31
C GLY A 184 -22.51 4.52 25.15
N GLY A 185 -23.69 4.51 24.55
CA GLY A 185 -24.96 4.82 25.24
C GLY A 185 -25.34 6.30 25.32
N ILE A 186 -24.52 7.20 24.75
CA ILE A 186 -24.79 8.66 24.69
C ILE A 186 -24.25 9.29 23.39
N SER A 187 -24.40 8.60 22.26
CA SER A 187 -23.79 8.99 20.97
C SER A 187 -24.29 10.34 20.44
N ASP A 188 -25.60 10.62 20.58
CA ASP A 188 -26.23 11.90 20.24
C ASP A 188 -25.65 13.05 21.08
N TYR A 189 -25.53 12.84 22.39
CA TYR A 189 -24.96 13.81 23.31
C TYR A 189 -23.48 14.06 23.03
N CYS A 190 -22.66 13.02 22.85
CA CYS A 190 -21.23 13.15 22.50
C CYS A 190 -21.05 13.97 21.21
N THR A 191 -21.85 13.64 20.19
CA THR A 191 -21.84 14.35 18.90
C THR A 191 -22.18 15.83 19.09
N SER A 192 -23.23 16.14 19.85
CA SER A 192 -23.61 17.53 20.13
C SER A 192 -22.53 18.32 20.87
N LYS A 193 -21.84 17.70 21.83
CA LYS A 193 -20.78 18.34 22.63
C LYS A 193 -19.48 18.53 21.82
N CYS A 194 -19.19 17.63 20.88
CA CYS A 194 -18.14 17.81 19.88
C CYS A 194 -18.48 18.95 18.91
N ALA A 195 -19.73 19.02 18.42
CA ALA A 195 -20.17 20.06 17.49
C ALA A 195 -20.01 21.48 18.06
N VAL A 196 -20.39 21.71 19.32
CA VAL A 196 -20.20 23.05 19.94
C VAL A 196 -18.74 23.41 20.21
N LYS A 197 -17.84 22.42 20.37
CA LYS A 197 -16.40 22.67 20.45
C LYS A 197 -15.85 23.14 19.12
N GLY A 198 -16.24 22.48 18.03
CA GLY A 198 -15.89 22.90 16.67
C GLY A 198 -16.41 24.31 16.35
N LEU A 199 -17.67 24.60 16.71
CA LEU A 199 -18.24 25.94 16.59
C LEU A 199 -17.41 26.97 17.37
N HIS A 200 -17.09 26.68 18.63
CA HIS A 200 -16.34 27.61 19.47
C HIS A 200 -14.93 27.87 18.95
N ASP A 201 -14.20 26.84 18.50
CA ASP A 201 -12.87 26.98 17.91
C ASP A 201 -12.91 27.86 16.64
N SER A 202 -13.91 27.66 15.79
CA SER A 202 -14.11 28.51 14.60
C SER A 202 -14.30 29.98 14.97
N ILE A 203 -15.20 30.27 15.92
CA ILE A 203 -15.47 31.65 16.36
C ILE A 203 -14.24 32.28 17.02
N LEU A 204 -13.50 31.53 17.84
CA LEU A 204 -12.26 32.02 18.45
C LEU A 204 -11.23 32.43 17.39
N ARG A 205 -11.04 31.61 16.35
CA ARG A 205 -10.13 31.94 15.23
C ARG A 205 -10.60 33.17 14.45
N GLU A 206 -11.90 33.29 14.20
CA GLU A 206 -12.47 34.50 13.60
C GLU A 206 -12.18 35.75 14.44
N MET A 207 -12.34 35.68 15.76
CA MET A 207 -12.02 36.80 16.66
C MET A 207 -10.54 37.17 16.61
N HIS A 208 -9.64 36.19 16.50
CA HIS A 208 -8.20 36.43 16.34
C HIS A 208 -7.87 37.12 15.01
N VAL A 209 -8.48 36.67 13.90
CA VAL A 209 -8.30 37.29 12.56
C VAL A 209 -8.81 38.74 12.56
N LEU A 210 -9.96 38.99 13.20
CA LEU A 210 -10.53 40.33 13.35
C LEU A 210 -9.76 41.21 14.36
N LYS A 211 -8.78 40.65 15.09
CA LYS A 211 -8.06 41.30 16.20
C LYS A 211 -9.01 41.86 17.26
N SER A 212 -10.14 41.19 17.45
CA SER A 212 -11.13 41.53 18.46
C SER A 212 -10.60 41.21 19.86
N LYS A 213 -11.02 42.00 20.86
CA LYS A 213 -10.75 41.77 22.28
C LYS A 213 -11.81 40.90 22.94
N VAL A 214 -12.85 40.48 22.19
CA VAL A 214 -13.85 39.52 22.66
C VAL A 214 -13.17 38.21 23.03
N LYS A 215 -13.44 37.74 24.25
CA LYS A 215 -12.86 36.51 24.80
C LYS A 215 -13.78 35.32 24.54
N CYS A 216 -13.20 34.12 24.52
CA CYS A 216 -13.95 32.89 24.40
C CYS A 216 -13.42 31.84 25.40
N THR A 217 -14.32 31.19 26.15
CA THR A 217 -13.99 30.10 27.08
C THR A 217 -14.85 28.87 26.78
N VAL A 218 -14.22 27.69 26.63
CA VAL A 218 -14.91 26.38 26.62
C VAL A 218 -14.78 25.71 27.98
N ILE A 219 -15.91 25.25 28.53
CA ILE A 219 -15.93 24.43 29.74
C ILE A 219 -16.24 22.98 29.36
N CYS A 220 -15.44 22.04 29.84
CA CYS A 220 -15.55 20.61 29.58
C CYS A 220 -15.75 19.85 30.90
N PRO A 221 -16.98 19.81 31.45
CA PRO A 221 -17.28 18.99 32.61
C PRO A 221 -17.30 17.48 32.27
N TYR A 222 -16.85 16.67 33.21
CA TYR A 222 -17.12 15.22 33.26
C TYR A 222 -18.55 14.99 33.81
N GLY A 223 -18.74 14.02 34.71
CA GLY A 223 -19.99 13.78 35.43
C GLY A 223 -20.21 14.75 36.58
N ILE A 224 -21.29 15.52 36.52
CA ILE A 224 -21.75 16.40 37.61
C ILE A 224 -23.07 15.85 38.14
N SER A 225 -23.21 15.75 39.47
CA SER A 225 -24.40 15.25 40.18
C SER A 225 -25.59 16.22 40.07
N THR A 226 -26.01 16.49 38.84
CA THR A 226 -27.26 17.16 38.50
C THR A 226 -28.34 16.11 38.25
N GLY A 227 -29.62 16.50 38.34
CA GLY A 227 -30.74 15.61 38.00
C GLY A 227 -30.69 15.01 36.59
N MET A 228 -29.84 15.57 35.70
CA MET A 228 -29.60 15.10 34.33
C MET A 228 -28.89 13.73 34.26
N PHE A 229 -28.07 13.38 35.26
CA PHE A 229 -27.29 12.13 35.29
C PHE A 229 -27.71 11.19 36.45
N ALA A 230 -28.93 11.37 36.96
CA ALA A 230 -29.44 10.55 38.06
C ALA A 230 -29.54 9.07 37.63
N GLY A 231 -28.84 8.18 38.34
CA GLY A 231 -28.85 6.72 38.10
C GLY A 231 -27.61 6.15 37.39
N VAL A 232 -26.66 7.00 36.94
CA VAL A 232 -25.40 6.54 36.32
C VAL A 232 -24.43 6.03 37.40
N LYS A 233 -23.94 4.79 37.26
CA LYS A 233 -22.89 4.20 38.12
C LYS A 233 -21.57 4.17 37.36
N THR A 234 -20.48 4.64 37.97
CA THR A 234 -19.13 4.53 37.39
C THR A 234 -18.39 3.32 37.96
N ARG A 235 -17.58 2.63 37.13
CA ARG A 235 -16.87 1.41 37.54
C ARG A 235 -15.83 1.65 38.65
N PHE A 236 -15.28 2.86 38.70
CA PHE A 236 -14.27 3.29 39.68
C PHE A 236 -14.68 4.60 40.38
N ASP A 237 -15.76 4.57 41.17
CA ASP A 237 -16.26 5.73 41.92
C ASP A 237 -15.18 6.43 42.79
N PHE A 238 -14.17 5.69 43.25
CA PHE A 238 -13.05 6.24 44.04
C PHE A 238 -12.08 7.11 43.21
N LEU A 239 -11.85 6.80 41.94
CA LEU A 239 -10.88 7.49 41.08
C LEU A 239 -11.50 8.69 40.35
N THR A 240 -12.81 8.65 40.05
CA THR A 240 -13.51 9.72 39.31
C THR A 240 -14.90 9.99 39.91
N PRO A 241 -14.98 10.56 41.13
CA PRO A 241 -16.28 10.85 41.76
C PRO A 241 -17.05 11.92 41.00
N PHE A 242 -18.39 11.77 40.97
CA PHE A 242 -19.28 12.82 40.46
C PHE A 242 -19.13 14.10 41.28
N MET A 243 -18.95 15.23 40.59
CA MET A 243 -18.73 16.52 41.23
C MET A 243 -20.04 17.24 41.52
N THR A 244 -20.05 18.07 42.56
CA THR A 244 -21.23 18.86 42.91
C THR A 244 -21.43 20.03 41.93
N PRO A 245 -22.69 20.42 41.62
CA PRO A 245 -22.97 21.59 40.79
C PRO A 245 -22.36 22.88 41.34
N GLU A 246 -22.24 23.01 42.67
CA GLU A 246 -21.66 24.16 43.34
C GLU A 246 -20.17 24.30 43.01
N PHE A 247 -19.42 23.19 43.05
CA PHE A 247 -18.01 23.17 42.69
C PHE A 247 -17.80 23.51 41.21
N ALA A 248 -18.63 22.93 40.33
CA ALA A 248 -18.57 23.22 38.90
C ALA A 248 -18.87 24.70 38.61
N GLY A 249 -19.92 25.25 39.23
CA GLY A 249 -20.30 26.66 39.09
C GLY A 249 -19.18 27.62 39.52
N GLU A 250 -18.53 27.33 40.65
CA GLU A 250 -17.40 28.13 41.14
C GLU A 250 -16.22 28.11 40.15
N LYS A 251 -15.82 26.92 39.68
CA LYS A 251 -14.69 26.76 38.76
C LYS A 251 -14.95 27.40 37.40
N ILE A 252 -16.19 27.32 36.90
CA ILE A 252 -16.61 28.00 35.67
C ILE A 252 -16.40 29.51 35.80
N VAL A 253 -16.94 30.12 36.86
CA VAL A 253 -16.81 31.57 37.06
C VAL A 253 -15.34 31.97 37.23
N GLN A 254 -14.55 31.19 37.98
CA GLN A 254 -13.10 31.43 38.09
C GLN A 254 -12.39 31.40 36.74
N ALA A 255 -12.68 30.42 35.87
CA ALA A 255 -12.09 30.34 34.54
C ALA A 255 -12.49 31.53 33.65
N VAL A 256 -13.77 31.93 33.69
CA VAL A 256 -14.28 33.07 32.92
C VAL A 256 -13.66 34.39 33.39
N LEU A 257 -13.46 34.56 34.71
CA LEU A 257 -12.81 35.75 35.27
C LEU A 257 -11.32 35.81 34.94
N SER A 258 -10.66 34.67 34.79
CA SER A 258 -9.23 34.59 34.45
C SER A 258 -8.96 34.47 32.94
N ASP A 259 -9.97 34.70 32.09
CA ASP A 259 -9.90 34.60 30.61
C ASP A 259 -9.22 33.31 30.12
N ARG A 260 -9.64 32.17 30.68
CA ARG A 260 -9.13 30.85 30.29
C ARG A 260 -9.81 30.37 29.02
N ASP A 261 -9.03 29.98 28.02
CA ASP A 261 -9.58 29.50 26.74
C ASP A 261 -10.32 28.16 26.90
N ILE A 262 -9.79 27.24 27.73
CA ILE A 262 -10.40 25.94 28.01
C ILE A 262 -10.25 25.56 29.48
N LEU A 263 -11.32 25.01 30.07
CA LEU A 263 -11.34 24.42 31.41
C LEU A 263 -11.88 22.99 31.34
N TYR A 264 -11.12 22.03 31.86
CA TYR A 264 -11.60 20.69 32.19
C TYR A 264 -11.98 20.61 33.67
N ILE A 265 -13.06 19.89 33.98
CA ILE A 265 -13.53 19.67 35.35
C ILE A 265 -13.78 18.16 35.52
N PRO A 266 -12.94 17.41 36.27
CA PRO A 266 -11.70 17.81 36.96
C PRO A 266 -10.57 18.31 36.03
N GLN A 267 -9.60 19.07 36.56
CA GLN A 267 -8.50 19.62 35.74
C GLN A 267 -7.50 18.57 35.26
N GLU A 268 -7.38 17.47 36.01
CA GLU A 268 -6.50 16.32 35.73
C GLU A 268 -6.84 15.66 34.39
N TRP A 269 -8.10 15.76 33.95
CA TRP A 269 -8.54 15.27 32.64
C TRP A 269 -7.89 15.98 31.46
N GLN A 270 -7.37 17.19 31.65
CA GLN A 270 -6.64 17.89 30.59
C GLN A 270 -5.39 17.14 30.15
N LEU A 271 -4.69 16.48 31.09
CA LEU A 271 -3.54 15.64 30.79
C LEU A 271 -3.97 14.34 30.09
N LEU A 272 -5.05 13.72 30.56
CA LEU A 272 -5.57 12.48 29.95
C LEU A 272 -6.06 12.70 28.52
N VAL A 273 -6.76 13.80 28.24
CA VAL A 273 -7.19 14.15 26.88
C VAL A 273 -5.98 14.42 26.00
N PHE A 274 -4.95 15.11 26.51
CA PHE A 274 -3.71 15.34 25.77
C PHE A 274 -2.98 14.02 25.45
N LEU A 275 -2.82 13.12 26.42
CA LEU A 275 -2.22 11.80 26.20
C LEU A 275 -3.02 10.98 25.20
N LYS A 276 -4.35 11.02 25.29
CA LYS A 276 -5.26 10.35 24.35
C LYS A 276 -5.12 10.90 22.93
N GLN A 277 -4.98 12.21 22.74
CA GLN A 277 -4.77 12.82 21.42
C GLN A 277 -3.45 12.39 20.77
N SER A 278 -2.47 11.92 21.56
CA SER A 278 -1.22 11.35 21.07
C SER A 278 -1.31 9.86 20.70
N LEU A 279 -2.39 9.17 21.10
CA LEU A 279 -2.61 7.75 20.80
C LEU A 279 -3.44 7.59 19.51
N ASN A 280 -3.18 6.52 18.76
CA ASN A 280 -3.98 6.17 17.59
C ASN A 280 -5.41 5.75 18.00
N PHE A 281 -6.38 5.98 17.11
CA PHE A 281 -7.79 5.66 17.36
C PHE A 281 -8.03 4.19 17.74
N SER A 282 -7.33 3.26 17.09
CA SER A 282 -7.38 1.82 17.39
C SER A 282 -6.93 1.51 18.81
N ASP A 283 -5.86 2.14 19.28
CA ASP A 283 -5.27 1.87 20.60
C ASP A 283 -6.13 2.48 21.71
N SER A 284 -6.66 3.69 21.47
CA SER A 284 -7.64 4.28 22.39
C SER A 284 -8.93 3.46 22.48
N ALA A 285 -9.36 2.80 21.40
CA ALA A 285 -10.55 1.94 21.43
C ALA A 285 -10.31 0.68 22.27
N ARG A 286 -9.12 0.06 22.17
CA ARG A 286 -8.75 -1.15 22.95
C ARG A 286 -8.68 -0.88 24.45
N VAL A 287 -8.13 0.27 24.86
CA VAL A 287 -8.11 0.68 26.28
C VAL A 287 -9.52 0.89 26.83
N ASN A 288 -10.43 1.47 26.02
CA ASN A 288 -11.83 1.64 26.41
C ASN A 288 -12.59 0.30 26.46
N GLU A 289 -12.26 -0.66 25.59
CA GLU A 289 -12.88 -1.99 25.56
C GLU A 289 -12.64 -2.77 26.87
N GLU A 290 -11.45 -2.65 27.46
CA GLU A 290 -11.16 -3.20 28.80
C GLU A 290 -11.96 -2.50 29.91
N TYR A 291 -12.15 -1.19 29.79
CA TYR A 291 -12.88 -0.37 30.78
C TYR A 291 -14.38 -0.68 30.83
N TYR A 292 -15.02 -1.01 29.69
CA TYR A 292 -16.47 -1.30 29.59
C TYR A 292 -16.83 -2.80 29.58
N LYS A 293 -15.86 -3.71 29.74
CA LYS A 293 -16.16 -5.14 29.97
C LYS A 293 -16.76 -5.34 31.36
N ASP A 294 -18.09 -5.27 31.46
CA ASP A 294 -18.80 -6.10 32.42
C ASP A 294 -18.48 -7.57 32.09
N PRO A 295 -18.15 -8.42 33.09
CA PRO A 295 -17.93 -9.82 32.80
C PRO A 295 -19.23 -10.39 32.24
N SER A 296 -19.19 -10.86 30.99
CA SER A 296 -20.32 -11.53 30.36
C SER A 296 -20.86 -12.60 31.32
N ALA A 297 -22.18 -12.78 31.37
CA ALA A 297 -22.80 -13.82 32.19
C ALA A 297 -22.13 -15.19 31.98
N LEU A 298 -21.63 -15.47 30.77
CA LEU A 298 -20.85 -16.66 30.45
C LEU A 298 -19.49 -16.76 31.18
N VAL A 299 -18.78 -15.63 31.33
CA VAL A 299 -17.50 -15.57 32.06
C VAL A 299 -17.72 -15.75 33.56
N LEU A 300 -18.81 -15.19 34.10
CA LEU A 300 -19.19 -15.41 35.50
C LEU A 300 -19.56 -16.89 35.74
N LEU A 301 -20.31 -17.49 34.83
CA LEU A 301 -20.66 -18.91 34.88
C LEU A 301 -19.40 -19.79 34.86
N GLU A 302 -18.45 -19.49 33.97
CA GLU A 302 -17.16 -20.18 33.92
C GLU A 302 -16.40 -20.05 35.25
N GLN A 303 -16.28 -18.83 35.78
CA GLN A 303 -15.57 -18.56 37.03
C GLN A 303 -16.19 -19.28 38.24
N PHE A 304 -17.52 -19.26 38.37
CA PHE A 304 -18.20 -19.91 39.50
C PHE A 304 -18.02 -21.44 39.45
N VAL A 305 -18.17 -22.04 38.27
CA VAL A 305 -18.02 -23.49 38.10
C VAL A 305 -16.56 -23.93 38.29
N ASP A 306 -15.60 -23.19 37.74
CA ASP A 306 -14.17 -23.50 37.91
C ASP A 306 -13.73 -23.35 39.38
N GLN A 307 -14.18 -22.31 40.09
CA GLN A 307 -13.92 -22.17 41.52
C GLN A 307 -14.58 -23.28 42.35
N ALA A 308 -15.79 -23.71 42.00
CA ALA A 308 -16.48 -24.81 42.67
C ALA A 308 -15.78 -26.17 42.44
N ILE A 309 -15.12 -26.37 41.29
CA ILE A 309 -14.33 -27.57 41.02
C ILE A 309 -13.03 -27.56 41.84
N ARG A 310 -12.35 -26.41 41.91
CA ARG A 310 -11.08 -26.27 42.63
C ARG A 310 -11.22 -26.40 44.14
N SER A 311 -12.42 -26.15 44.70
CA SER A 311 -12.68 -26.32 46.14
C SER A 311 -12.89 -27.78 46.56
N LEU A 312 -12.99 -28.73 45.62
CA LEU A 312 -13.07 -30.17 45.89
C LEU A 312 -11.66 -30.77 46.11
N GLY A 313 -11.06 -30.48 47.27
CA GLY A 313 -9.79 -31.07 47.74
C GLY A 313 -10.00 -32.27 48.69
N THR A 314 -8.93 -33.04 48.95
CA THR A 314 -8.95 -34.38 49.57
C THR A 314 -9.42 -34.48 51.03
N GLU A 315 -9.67 -33.38 51.74
CA GLU A 315 -10.34 -33.37 53.06
C GLU A 315 -11.37 -32.23 53.11
N GLU A 316 -12.66 -32.57 53.15
CA GLU A 316 -13.75 -31.59 53.10
C GLU A 316 -14.08 -31.02 54.48
N THR A 317 -13.72 -29.75 54.73
CA THR A 317 -14.24 -29.02 55.90
C THR A 317 -15.70 -28.57 55.67
N PRO A 318 -16.53 -28.42 56.72
CA PRO A 318 -17.92 -27.93 56.60
C PRO A 318 -18.02 -26.57 55.88
N GLU A 319 -17.06 -25.67 56.10
CA GLU A 319 -17.00 -24.36 55.46
C GLU A 319 -16.73 -24.45 53.94
N GLN A 320 -15.87 -25.38 53.51
CA GLN A 320 -15.62 -25.64 52.09
C GLN A 320 -16.85 -26.23 51.39
N LYS A 321 -17.64 -27.08 52.08
CA LYS A 321 -18.93 -27.57 51.54
C LYS A 321 -19.91 -26.43 51.29
N TRP A 322 -20.03 -25.49 52.24
CA TRP A 322 -20.92 -24.34 52.08
C TRP A 322 -20.46 -23.39 50.97
N LYS A 323 -19.15 -23.18 50.85
CA LYS A 323 -18.57 -22.38 49.76
C LYS A 323 -18.87 -23.00 48.39
N THR A 324 -18.66 -24.30 48.24
CA THR A 324 -18.94 -25.03 46.99
C THR A 324 -20.44 -25.01 46.66
N LEU A 325 -21.31 -25.21 47.65
CA LEU A 325 -22.76 -25.16 47.46
C LEU A 325 -23.23 -23.76 47.02
N SER A 326 -22.68 -22.70 47.63
CA SER A 326 -23.01 -21.31 47.26
C SER A 326 -22.53 -20.97 45.85
N LEU A 327 -21.35 -21.44 45.45
CA LEU A 327 -20.82 -21.26 44.10
C LEU A 327 -21.65 -22.01 43.05
N ASN A 328 -22.09 -23.24 43.35
CA ASN A 328 -22.99 -23.99 42.48
C ASN A 328 -24.35 -23.27 42.32
N LEU A 329 -24.93 -22.73 43.39
CA LEU A 329 -26.17 -21.95 43.32
C LEU A 329 -26.04 -20.68 42.47
N MET A 330 -24.92 -19.96 42.60
CA MET A 330 -24.62 -18.80 41.75
C MET A 330 -24.47 -19.20 40.28
N ALA A 331 -23.83 -20.34 39.99
CA ALA A 331 -23.76 -20.88 38.64
C ALA A 331 -25.15 -21.21 38.07
N LEU A 332 -26.03 -21.84 38.86
CA LEU A 332 -27.41 -22.15 38.45
C LEU A 332 -28.26 -20.89 38.20
N LYS A 333 -28.10 -19.84 39.02
CA LYS A 333 -28.73 -18.53 38.78
C LYS A 333 -28.32 -17.92 37.45
N VAL A 334 -27.01 -17.92 37.17
CA VAL A 334 -26.49 -17.38 35.91
C VAL A 334 -26.94 -18.22 34.72
N ALA A 335 -27.01 -19.55 34.86
CA ALA A 335 -27.56 -20.45 33.83
C ALA A 335 -29.06 -20.19 33.57
N ALA A 336 -29.84 -19.92 34.61
CA ALA A 336 -31.25 -19.56 34.50
C ALA A 336 -31.45 -18.18 33.84
N TYR A 337 -30.59 -17.20 34.13
CA TYR A 337 -30.56 -15.91 33.43
C TYR A 337 -30.28 -16.07 31.93
N LEU A 338 -29.43 -17.05 31.56
CA LEU A 338 -29.16 -17.45 30.18
C LEU A 338 -30.24 -18.37 29.58
N THR A 339 -31.39 -18.52 30.23
CA THR A 339 -32.56 -19.28 29.76
C THR A 339 -32.33 -20.75 29.47
N TRP A 340 -31.27 -21.35 30.05
CA TRP A 340 -30.90 -22.76 29.82
C TRP A 340 -30.61 -23.11 28.35
N ASP A 341 -30.10 -22.16 27.56
CA ASP A 341 -29.76 -22.39 26.15
C ASP A 341 -28.49 -23.26 26.01
N LEU A 342 -28.69 -24.53 25.61
CA LEU A 342 -27.63 -25.50 25.39
C LEU A 342 -26.66 -25.09 24.28
N THR A 343 -27.13 -24.40 23.23
CA THR A 343 -26.27 -23.94 22.14
C THR A 343 -25.27 -22.91 22.65
N THR A 344 -25.75 -21.95 23.44
CA THR A 344 -24.91 -20.93 24.09
C THR A 344 -23.91 -21.56 25.08
N PHE A 345 -24.30 -22.56 25.86
CA PHE A 345 -23.38 -23.23 26.79
C PHE A 345 -22.29 -24.01 26.07
N LYS A 346 -22.63 -24.80 25.03
CA LYS A 346 -21.65 -25.62 24.30
C LYS A 346 -20.63 -24.82 23.51
N GLN A 347 -21.03 -23.68 22.93
CA GLN A 347 -20.12 -22.84 22.15
C GLN A 347 -19.10 -22.11 23.03
N ASN A 348 -19.47 -21.81 24.27
CA ASN A 348 -18.71 -20.91 25.14
C ASN A 348 -18.04 -21.61 26.33
N LEU A 349 -18.48 -22.81 26.74
CA LEU A 349 -17.93 -23.54 27.90
C LEU A 349 -17.36 -24.91 27.52
N PRO A 350 -16.28 -25.36 28.18
CA PRO A 350 -15.79 -26.74 28.07
C PRO A 350 -16.84 -27.79 28.47
N LEU A 351 -16.79 -28.95 27.81
CA LEU A 351 -17.77 -30.04 27.98
C LEU A 351 -17.97 -30.47 29.45
N TYR A 352 -16.90 -30.59 30.25
CA TYR A 352 -17.01 -30.96 31.66
C TYR A 352 -17.76 -29.94 32.51
N MET A 353 -17.69 -28.64 32.18
CA MET A 353 -18.38 -27.58 32.91
C MET A 353 -19.87 -27.60 32.60
N VAL A 354 -20.23 -27.80 31.33
CA VAL A 354 -21.64 -27.99 30.92
C VAL A 354 -22.22 -29.23 31.62
N HIS A 355 -21.49 -30.35 31.65
CA HIS A 355 -21.91 -31.54 32.38
C HIS A 355 -22.12 -31.27 33.87
N LYS A 356 -21.20 -30.55 34.51
CA LYS A 356 -21.30 -30.19 35.94
C LYS A 356 -22.52 -29.31 36.21
N VAL A 357 -22.74 -28.25 35.45
CA VAL A 357 -23.90 -27.34 35.64
C VAL A 357 -25.22 -28.11 35.50
N LEU A 358 -25.36 -28.95 34.47
CA LEU A 358 -26.57 -29.74 34.27
C LEU A 358 -26.77 -30.81 35.35
N LYS A 359 -25.69 -31.43 35.82
CA LYS A 359 -25.73 -32.40 36.91
C LYS A 359 -26.12 -31.74 38.23
N ASP A 360 -25.50 -30.61 38.57
CA ASP A 360 -25.82 -29.82 39.75
C ASP A 360 -27.29 -29.32 39.70
N PHE A 361 -27.80 -29.01 38.51
CA PHE A 361 -29.21 -28.65 38.30
C PHE A 361 -30.16 -29.81 38.63
N VAL A 362 -29.88 -31.00 38.12
CA VAL A 362 -30.67 -32.21 38.42
C VAL A 362 -30.61 -32.55 39.91
N GLU A 363 -29.44 -32.49 40.54
CA GLU A 363 -29.25 -32.78 41.96
C GLU A 363 -29.95 -31.76 42.87
N HIS A 364 -29.94 -30.47 42.52
CA HIS A 364 -30.59 -29.43 43.31
C HIS A 364 -32.11 -29.54 43.29
N VAL A 365 -32.68 -29.89 42.13
CA VAL A 365 -34.14 -29.95 41.93
C VAL A 365 -34.73 -31.31 42.38
N SER A 366 -33.89 -32.33 42.58
CA SER A 366 -34.28 -33.68 43.01
C SER A 366 -33.69 -34.04 44.39
N PRO A 367 -34.37 -33.76 45.51
CA PRO A 367 -33.84 -33.96 46.86
C PRO A 367 -33.77 -35.43 47.36
N LEU A 368 -34.04 -36.43 46.51
CA LEU A 368 -33.92 -37.85 46.84
C LEU A 368 -32.94 -38.51 45.87
N ASN A 369 -32.25 -39.58 46.30
CA ASN A 369 -31.39 -40.47 45.49
C ASN A 369 -32.15 -41.05 44.27
N PHE A 370 -32.45 -40.20 43.29
CA PHE A 370 -33.08 -40.55 42.02
C PHE A 370 -31.98 -41.13 41.14
N SER A 371 -31.86 -42.46 41.14
CA SER A 371 -31.19 -43.10 40.01
C SER A 371 -32.07 -42.88 38.78
N ILE A 372 -31.47 -42.44 37.69
CA ILE A 372 -32.08 -42.26 36.36
C ILE A 372 -32.73 -43.58 35.84
N GLN A 373 -32.54 -44.69 36.57
CA GLN A 373 -32.93 -46.05 36.24
C GLN A 373 -34.40 -46.42 36.53
N SER A 374 -35.21 -45.58 37.21
CA SER A 374 -36.54 -46.01 37.71
C SER A 374 -37.78 -45.26 37.18
N VAL A 375 -37.64 -44.29 36.26
CA VAL A 375 -38.79 -43.48 35.79
C VAL A 375 -39.25 -43.92 34.41
N SER A 376 -39.86 -45.10 34.32
CA SER A 376 -40.50 -45.60 33.09
C SER A 376 -42.01 -45.80 33.21
N SER A 377 -42.65 -45.42 34.34
CA SER A 377 -44.08 -45.68 34.56
C SER A 377 -44.96 -44.50 35.01
N THR A 378 -44.48 -43.29 35.34
CA THR A 378 -45.40 -42.18 35.71
C THR A 378 -44.84 -40.75 35.48
N ILE A 379 -44.82 -40.26 34.24
CA ILE A 379 -44.41 -38.87 33.93
C ILE A 379 -45.50 -37.85 34.32
N CYS A 380 -46.78 -38.22 34.28
CA CYS A 380 -47.91 -37.30 34.55
C CYS A 380 -47.93 -36.70 35.97
N GLY A 381 -47.16 -37.24 36.93
CA GLY A 381 -47.12 -36.79 38.32
C GLY A 381 -45.89 -35.98 38.74
N LEU A 382 -44.89 -35.78 37.86
CA LEU A 382 -43.65 -35.10 38.24
C LEU A 382 -43.82 -33.58 38.33
N PRO A 383 -43.13 -32.88 39.24
CA PRO A 383 -43.03 -31.42 39.23
C PRO A 383 -42.36 -30.88 37.96
N ASP A 384 -42.82 -29.72 37.48
CA ASP A 384 -42.34 -29.09 36.23
C ASP A 384 -40.83 -28.81 36.22
N PRO A 385 -40.19 -28.29 37.30
CA PRO A 385 -38.74 -28.10 37.35
C PRO A 385 -37.95 -29.41 37.17
N ILE A 386 -38.43 -30.53 37.74
CA ILE A 386 -37.78 -31.85 37.63
C ILE A 386 -37.87 -32.35 36.19
N LEU A 387 -39.06 -32.23 35.58
CA LEU A 387 -39.30 -32.65 34.20
C LEU A 387 -38.41 -31.85 33.22
N PHE A 388 -38.26 -30.54 33.43
CA PHE A 388 -37.42 -29.68 32.61
C PHE A 388 -35.92 -30.01 32.76
N ALA A 389 -35.45 -30.20 34.01
CA ALA A 389 -34.05 -30.54 34.28
C ALA A 389 -33.64 -31.87 33.63
N LEU A 390 -34.48 -32.92 33.79
CA LEU A 390 -34.24 -34.22 33.18
C LEU A 390 -34.30 -34.18 31.66
N THR A 391 -35.26 -33.44 31.08
CA THR A 391 -35.37 -33.31 29.62
C THR A 391 -34.15 -32.61 29.03
N THR A 392 -33.69 -31.53 29.68
CA THR A 392 -32.51 -30.77 29.24
C THR A 392 -31.24 -31.61 29.32
N TYR A 393 -31.06 -32.39 30.39
CA TYR A 393 -29.91 -33.29 30.55
C TYR A 393 -29.89 -34.41 29.50
N ASN A 394 -31.05 -35.03 29.23
CA ASN A 394 -31.15 -36.12 28.25
C ASN A 394 -30.95 -35.61 26.80
N ARG A 395 -31.44 -34.41 26.46
CA ARG A 395 -31.20 -33.75 25.17
C ARG A 395 -29.70 -33.46 24.97
N TRP A 396 -29.07 -32.83 25.96
CA TRP A 396 -27.63 -32.55 25.93
C TRP A 396 -26.80 -33.84 25.73
N SER A 397 -27.19 -34.93 26.37
CA SER A 397 -26.49 -36.23 26.27
C SER A 397 -26.54 -36.81 24.85
N ILE A 398 -27.70 -36.75 24.18
CA ILE A 398 -27.86 -37.22 22.78
C ILE A 398 -27.08 -36.33 21.81
N GLU A 399 -27.22 -35.01 21.92
CA GLU A 399 -26.53 -34.08 21.02
C GLU A 399 -25.00 -34.21 21.15
N THR A 400 -24.49 -34.32 22.39
CA THR A 400 -23.05 -34.52 22.66
C THR A 400 -22.54 -35.84 22.06
N TYR A 401 -23.34 -36.91 22.12
CA TYR A 401 -23.01 -38.18 21.48
C TYR A 401 -22.85 -38.03 19.97
N ILE A 402 -23.79 -37.35 19.30
CA ILE A 402 -23.78 -37.13 17.84
C ILE A 402 -22.60 -36.25 17.43
N GLU A 403 -22.37 -35.14 18.13
CA GLU A 403 -21.24 -34.23 17.87
C GLU A 403 -19.89 -34.94 18.03
N SER A 404 -19.76 -35.84 19.01
CA SER A 404 -18.53 -36.62 19.21
C SER A 404 -18.23 -37.61 18.07
N ALA A 405 -19.26 -38.00 17.32
CA ALA A 405 -19.13 -38.90 16.17
C ALA A 405 -18.84 -38.15 14.86
N LEU A 406 -19.07 -36.84 14.81
CA LEU A 406 -18.76 -36.00 13.65
C LEU A 406 -17.31 -35.51 13.70
N PRO A 407 -16.60 -35.44 12.56
CA PRO A 407 -15.23 -34.91 12.48
C PRO A 407 -15.24 -33.36 12.53
N THR A 408 -15.84 -32.78 13.56
CA THR A 408 -15.85 -31.33 13.80
C THR A 408 -14.63 -30.92 14.63
N LYS A 409 -13.93 -29.89 14.16
CA LYS A 409 -12.77 -29.30 14.85
C LYS A 409 -13.26 -28.68 16.16
N GLN A 410 -12.89 -29.25 17.30
CA GLN A 410 -13.30 -28.70 18.60
C GLN A 410 -12.84 -27.23 18.72
N PRO A 411 -13.67 -26.34 19.27
CA PRO A 411 -13.28 -24.96 19.52
C PRO A 411 -12.07 -24.95 20.44
N LYS A 412 -11.00 -24.28 20.01
CA LYS A 412 -9.81 -24.07 20.83
C LYS A 412 -10.17 -23.06 21.92
N HIS A 413 -10.60 -23.52 23.09
CA HIS A 413 -10.72 -22.65 24.25
C HIS A 413 -9.28 -22.23 24.66
N PRO A 414 -8.98 -20.92 24.72
CA PRO A 414 -7.69 -20.45 25.21
C PRO A 414 -7.60 -20.74 26.70
N VAL A 415 -6.94 -21.84 27.05
CA VAL A 415 -6.65 -22.16 28.45
C VAL A 415 -5.61 -21.15 28.94
N GLN A 416 -6.04 -20.12 29.66
CA GLN A 416 -5.13 -19.33 30.49
C GLN A 416 -4.64 -20.23 31.63
N GLN A 417 -3.54 -20.95 31.39
CA GLN A 417 -2.83 -21.63 32.47
C GLN A 417 -2.18 -20.57 33.37
N LEU A 418 -2.83 -20.26 34.49
CA LEU A 418 -2.15 -19.63 35.62
C LEU A 418 -1.13 -20.64 36.19
N PRO A 419 0.07 -20.20 36.62
CA PRO A 419 1.10 -21.11 37.11
C PRO A 419 0.62 -21.79 38.39
N GLY A 420 0.44 -23.12 38.37
CA GLY A 420 0.23 -23.93 39.59
C GLY A 420 -0.94 -24.91 39.61
N SER A 421 -1.81 -24.99 38.60
CA SER A 421 -2.93 -25.96 38.60
C SER A 421 -2.68 -27.16 37.67
N THR A 422 -2.61 -28.37 38.23
CA THR A 422 -2.45 -29.67 37.55
C THR A 422 -3.78 -30.27 37.03
N PHE A 423 -4.78 -29.45 36.69
CA PHE A 423 -6.10 -29.96 36.29
C PHE A 423 -6.11 -30.40 34.81
N ASN A 424 -6.17 -31.71 34.55
CA ASN A 424 -6.19 -32.28 33.19
C ASN A 424 -7.59 -32.20 32.58
N VAL A 425 -7.93 -31.04 32.00
CA VAL A 425 -9.21 -30.79 31.31
C VAL A 425 -9.50 -31.82 30.21
N ALA A 426 -8.49 -32.23 29.45
CA ALA A 426 -8.67 -33.21 28.37
C ALA A 426 -9.08 -34.58 28.89
N GLY A 427 -8.46 -35.05 29.98
CA GLY A 427 -8.80 -36.32 30.63
C GLY A 427 -10.19 -36.33 31.25
N VAL A 428 -10.64 -35.20 31.82
CA VAL A 428 -12.00 -35.07 32.38
C VAL A 428 -13.05 -35.07 31.26
N ASN A 429 -12.82 -34.36 30.16
CA ASN A 429 -13.71 -34.40 29.00
C ASN A 429 -13.82 -35.81 28.40
N GLU A 430 -12.70 -36.56 28.33
CA GLU A 430 -12.71 -37.94 27.88
C GLU A 430 -13.51 -38.86 28.83
N MET A 431 -13.42 -38.63 30.15
CA MET A 431 -14.21 -39.37 31.14
C MET A 431 -15.71 -39.06 31.04
N VAL A 432 -16.08 -37.80 30.82
CA VAL A 432 -17.47 -37.39 30.57
C VAL A 432 -18.00 -38.03 29.29
N LEU A 433 -17.22 -37.98 28.20
CA LEU A 433 -17.58 -38.64 26.94
C LEU A 433 -17.73 -40.15 27.10
N LYS A 434 -16.82 -40.83 27.82
CA LYS A 434 -16.95 -42.27 28.12
C LYS A 434 -18.20 -42.60 28.94
N THR A 435 -18.67 -41.68 29.79
CA THR A 435 -19.89 -41.85 30.57
C THR A 435 -21.13 -41.70 29.71
N VAL A 436 -21.16 -40.69 28.83
CA VAL A 436 -22.25 -40.43 27.87
C VAL A 436 -22.31 -41.51 26.77
N GLN A 437 -21.17 -42.00 26.30
CA GLN A 437 -21.05 -43.03 25.26
C GLN A 437 -21.39 -44.45 25.75
N ARG A 438 -21.64 -44.67 27.05
CA ARG A 438 -22.13 -45.95 27.54
C ARG A 438 -23.51 -46.22 26.92
N TYR A 439 -23.55 -47.26 26.08
CA TYR A 439 -24.73 -47.64 25.30
C TYR A 439 -25.99 -47.89 26.14
N SER A 440 -25.85 -48.32 27.41
CA SER A 440 -26.97 -48.47 28.36
C SER A 440 -27.62 -47.12 28.69
N THR A 441 -26.80 -46.12 28.99
CA THR A 441 -27.24 -44.77 29.38
C THR A 441 -27.90 -44.04 28.20
N LEU A 442 -27.40 -44.25 26.98
CA LEU A 442 -27.97 -43.63 25.77
C LEU A 442 -29.37 -44.19 25.43
N LYS A 443 -29.56 -45.51 25.58
CA LYS A 443 -30.89 -46.13 25.41
C LYS A 443 -31.91 -45.62 26.43
N GLU A 444 -31.48 -45.39 27.67
CA GLU A 444 -32.30 -44.81 28.72
C GLU A 444 -32.69 -43.36 28.38
N CYS A 445 -31.75 -42.55 27.89
CA CYS A 445 -32.01 -41.17 27.45
C CYS A 445 -33.02 -41.10 26.31
N VAL A 446 -32.85 -41.95 25.27
CA VAL A 446 -33.76 -42.02 24.12
C VAL A 446 -35.15 -42.48 24.57
N SER A 447 -35.23 -43.50 25.41
CA SER A 447 -36.50 -44.00 25.95
C SER A 447 -37.22 -42.89 26.72
N PHE A 448 -36.52 -42.16 27.59
CA PHE A 448 -37.09 -41.04 28.34
C PHE A 448 -37.66 -39.97 27.41
N LEU A 449 -36.91 -39.54 26.39
CA LEU A 449 -37.37 -38.52 25.44
C LEU A 449 -38.54 -39.00 24.58
N GLU A 450 -38.60 -40.28 24.21
CA GLU A 450 -39.76 -40.88 23.56
C GLU A 450 -41.00 -40.86 24.46
N PHE A 451 -40.83 -41.04 25.78
CA PHE A 451 -41.93 -40.90 26.73
C PHE A 451 -42.35 -39.43 26.93
N VAL A 452 -41.43 -38.46 26.83
CA VAL A 452 -41.75 -37.02 26.84
C VAL A 452 -42.63 -36.61 25.65
N LEU A 453 -42.58 -37.33 24.52
CA LEU A 453 -43.47 -37.08 23.38
C LEU A 453 -44.96 -37.25 23.72
N ASN A 454 -45.29 -38.01 24.78
CA ASN A 454 -46.66 -38.25 25.24
C ASN A 454 -47.16 -37.19 26.25
N LEU A 455 -46.38 -36.15 26.53
CA LEU A 455 -46.77 -35.09 27.47
C LEU A 455 -47.99 -34.32 26.94
N ASP A 456 -48.96 -34.01 27.82
CA ASP A 456 -50.17 -33.26 27.45
C ASP A 456 -50.39 -31.95 28.22
N ARG A 457 -49.35 -31.41 28.85
CA ARG A 457 -49.42 -30.15 29.59
C ARG A 457 -48.24 -29.23 29.28
N ASP A 458 -48.45 -27.92 29.47
CA ASP A 458 -47.38 -26.92 29.43
C ASP A 458 -46.49 -27.02 30.67
N ILE A 459 -45.24 -26.54 30.59
CA ILE A 459 -44.23 -26.66 31.65
C ILE A 459 -43.75 -25.27 32.06
N PHE A 460 -43.51 -25.06 33.35
CA PHE A 460 -42.84 -23.86 33.86
C PHE A 460 -41.32 -24.06 34.00
N ILE A 461 -40.55 -23.09 33.54
CA ILE A 461 -39.08 -23.10 33.61
C ILE A 461 -38.62 -22.40 34.90
N PRO A 462 -37.62 -22.93 35.62
CA PRO A 462 -36.96 -22.22 36.72
C PRO A 462 -36.25 -20.95 36.23
N ASP A 463 -36.65 -19.79 36.78
CA ASP A 463 -36.05 -18.48 36.50
C ASP A 463 -34.93 -18.13 37.51
N PHE A 464 -34.36 -16.94 37.40
CA PHE A 464 -33.27 -16.47 38.26
C PHE A 464 -33.66 -16.44 39.76
N ASP A 465 -34.92 -16.14 40.06
CA ASP A 465 -35.44 -15.96 41.42
C ASP A 465 -35.80 -17.30 42.09
N TYR A 466 -35.90 -18.38 41.31
CA TYR A 466 -36.13 -19.74 41.82
C TYR A 466 -35.00 -20.23 42.74
N PHE A 467 -33.75 -19.84 42.48
CA PHE A 467 -32.60 -20.28 43.27
C PHE A 467 -32.30 -19.30 44.42
N PRO A 468 -32.06 -19.76 45.67
CA PRO A 468 -31.82 -18.88 46.80
C PRO A 468 -30.42 -18.22 46.75
N ASP A 469 -30.30 -17.02 47.34
CA ASP A 469 -29.02 -16.27 47.45
C ASP A 469 -28.05 -16.88 48.49
N GLY A 470 -28.47 -17.90 49.24
CA GLY A 470 -27.66 -18.59 50.23
C GLY A 470 -28.24 -19.96 50.64
N PRO A 471 -27.49 -20.77 51.42
CA PRO A 471 -27.86 -22.14 51.76
C PRO A 471 -28.94 -22.28 52.86
N ALA A 472 -29.49 -21.17 53.37
CA ALA A 472 -30.59 -21.21 54.34
C ALA A 472 -31.87 -21.68 53.63
N PHE A 473 -32.16 -22.97 53.78
CA PHE A 473 -33.32 -23.64 53.23
C PHE A 473 -34.59 -23.13 53.92
N ASP A 474 -35.36 -22.30 53.24
CA ASP A 474 -36.67 -21.83 53.69
C ASP A 474 -37.72 -22.39 52.72
N GLU A 475 -38.27 -23.58 53.04
CA GLU A 475 -39.24 -24.31 52.19
C GLU A 475 -40.45 -23.44 51.80
N GLN A 476 -40.75 -22.40 52.57
CA GLN A 476 -41.91 -21.53 52.35
C GLN A 476 -41.74 -20.53 51.19
N LYS A 477 -40.52 -20.29 50.68
CA LYS A 477 -40.27 -19.35 49.56
C LYS A 477 -40.31 -19.97 48.15
N MET A 478 -40.36 -21.30 48.01
CA MET A 478 -40.40 -21.97 46.69
C MET A 478 -41.75 -21.84 45.96
N THR A 479 -42.75 -21.14 46.51
CA THR A 479 -44.13 -21.10 45.98
C THR A 479 -44.51 -19.83 45.21
N GLY A 480 -43.58 -18.93 44.93
CA GLY A 480 -43.74 -17.87 43.93
C GLY A 480 -42.36 -17.37 43.57
N VAL A 481 -41.84 -17.59 42.36
CA VAL A 481 -42.32 -17.05 41.09
C VAL A 481 -41.86 -18.02 39.99
N LEU A 482 -42.79 -18.72 39.30
CA LEU A 482 -42.51 -19.49 38.09
C LEU A 482 -43.09 -18.69 36.91
N THR A 483 -42.34 -17.75 36.33
CA THR A 483 -42.93 -16.78 35.37
C THR A 483 -42.82 -17.17 33.90
N ALA A 484 -41.81 -17.95 33.49
CA ALA A 484 -41.62 -18.35 32.10
C ALA A 484 -42.37 -19.65 31.77
N LYS A 485 -43.51 -19.52 31.07
CA LYS A 485 -44.31 -20.65 30.57
C LYS A 485 -43.74 -21.16 29.24
N LEU A 486 -43.23 -22.39 29.22
CA LEU A 486 -42.82 -23.10 28.00
C LEU A 486 -44.00 -23.85 27.42
N LYS A 487 -44.33 -23.61 26.14
CA LYS A 487 -45.42 -24.32 25.48
C LYS A 487 -45.03 -25.77 25.21
N LYS A 488 -45.99 -26.69 25.34
CA LYS A 488 -45.82 -28.09 24.92
C LYS A 488 -45.25 -28.21 23.49
N SER A 489 -45.77 -27.44 22.53
CA SER A 489 -45.35 -27.49 21.13
C SER A 489 -43.87 -27.10 20.93
N GLU A 490 -43.35 -26.16 21.72
CA GLU A 490 -41.95 -25.73 21.70
C GLU A 490 -41.02 -26.84 22.18
N LEU A 491 -41.35 -27.45 23.33
CA LEU A 491 -40.55 -28.55 23.88
C LEU A 491 -40.55 -29.77 22.95
N LEU A 492 -41.72 -30.15 22.44
CA LEU A 492 -41.87 -31.30 21.54
C LEU A 492 -41.15 -31.08 20.20
N CYS A 493 -41.15 -29.85 19.66
CA CYS A 493 -40.44 -29.53 18.43
C CYS A 493 -38.93 -29.82 18.55
N MET A 494 -38.32 -29.39 19.66
CA MET A 494 -36.89 -29.62 19.95
C MET A 494 -36.59 -31.10 20.19
N VAL A 495 -37.40 -31.79 21.01
CA VAL A 495 -37.21 -33.22 21.29
C VAL A 495 -37.35 -34.06 20.01
N CYS A 496 -38.30 -33.75 19.12
CA CYS A 496 -38.44 -34.42 17.83
C CYS A 496 -37.23 -34.17 16.92
N PHE A 497 -36.64 -32.98 16.94
CA PHE A 497 -35.44 -32.69 16.16
C PHE A 497 -34.24 -33.51 16.64
N ASP A 498 -33.99 -33.53 17.94
CA ASP A 498 -32.85 -34.24 18.54
C ASP A 498 -32.97 -35.77 18.36
N LEU A 499 -34.18 -36.32 18.53
CA LEU A 499 -34.48 -37.73 18.22
C LEU A 499 -34.32 -38.04 16.73
N GLY A 500 -34.72 -37.11 15.85
CA GLY A 500 -34.53 -37.22 14.41
C GLY A 500 -33.05 -37.31 14.03
N LEU A 501 -32.21 -36.44 14.59
CA LEU A 501 -30.76 -36.46 14.40
C LEU A 501 -30.14 -37.77 14.88
N PHE A 502 -30.54 -38.23 16.07
CA PHE A 502 -30.09 -39.51 16.62
C PHE A 502 -30.43 -40.68 15.68
N TYR A 503 -31.69 -40.75 15.21
CA TYR A 503 -32.12 -41.80 14.30
C TYR A 503 -31.47 -41.74 12.93
N PHE A 504 -31.16 -40.52 12.44
CA PHE A 504 -30.43 -40.32 11.21
C PHE A 504 -28.99 -40.86 11.32
N HIS A 505 -28.32 -40.58 12.44
CA HIS A 505 -26.98 -41.10 12.74
C HIS A 505 -26.97 -42.63 12.87
N GLU A 506 -27.97 -43.22 13.53
CA GLU A 506 -28.17 -44.67 13.67
C GLU A 506 -28.66 -45.36 12.37
N LYS A 507 -28.69 -44.64 11.23
CA LYS A 507 -29.12 -45.13 9.92
C LYS A 507 -30.58 -45.61 9.86
N LYS A 508 -31.42 -45.18 10.79
CA LYS A 508 -32.87 -45.46 10.82
C LYS A 508 -33.63 -44.32 10.11
N HIS A 509 -33.36 -44.15 8.82
CA HIS A 509 -33.81 -43.00 8.03
C HIS A 509 -35.34 -42.83 7.98
N GLN A 510 -36.12 -43.91 8.06
CA GLN A 510 -37.58 -43.86 8.10
C GLN A 510 -38.10 -43.20 9.39
N LYS A 511 -37.63 -43.67 10.55
CA LYS A 511 -37.98 -43.08 11.85
C LYS A 511 -37.45 -41.65 11.98
N ALA A 512 -36.26 -41.38 11.45
CA ALA A 512 -35.70 -40.04 11.39
C ALA A 512 -36.61 -39.10 10.58
N GLY A 513 -37.08 -39.54 9.41
CA GLY A 513 -38.03 -38.80 8.57
C GLY A 513 -39.33 -38.46 9.29
N GLU A 514 -39.93 -39.42 10.01
CA GLU A 514 -41.16 -39.20 10.81
C GLU A 514 -40.95 -38.14 11.90
N MET A 515 -39.81 -38.18 12.60
CA MET A 515 -39.49 -37.21 13.66
C MET A 515 -39.20 -35.82 13.10
N PHE A 516 -38.47 -35.71 11.98
CA PHE A 516 -38.24 -34.43 11.30
C PHE A 516 -39.53 -33.83 10.72
N GLN A 517 -40.45 -34.66 10.21
CA GLN A 517 -41.77 -34.19 9.76
C GLN A 517 -42.61 -33.65 10.90
N LYS A 518 -42.63 -34.34 12.06
CA LYS A 518 -43.29 -33.87 13.28
C LYS A 518 -42.69 -32.55 13.78
N SER A 519 -41.36 -32.45 13.81
CA SER A 519 -40.66 -31.22 14.18
C SER A 519 -41.00 -30.06 13.24
N HIS A 520 -41.01 -30.30 11.92
CA HIS A 520 -41.38 -29.31 10.91
C HIS A 520 -42.85 -28.84 11.03
N ALA A 521 -43.78 -29.75 11.32
CA ALA A 521 -45.19 -29.40 11.53
C ALA A 521 -45.37 -28.50 12.78
N LEU A 522 -44.73 -28.86 13.89
CA LEU A 522 -44.78 -28.09 15.14
C LEU A 522 -44.06 -26.74 15.02
N LEU A 523 -43.02 -26.64 14.19
CA LEU A 523 -42.28 -25.39 13.97
C LEU A 523 -43.15 -24.29 13.34
N ILE A 524 -44.13 -24.67 12.50
CA ILE A 524 -45.06 -23.72 11.86
C ILE A 524 -45.98 -23.08 12.91
N GLU A 525 -46.37 -23.82 13.95
CA GLU A 525 -47.24 -23.35 15.04
C GLU A 525 -46.53 -22.44 16.06
N VAL A 526 -45.19 -22.46 16.07
CA VAL A 526 -44.34 -21.89 17.14
C VAL A 526 -43.66 -20.57 16.71
N ASN A 527 -44.04 -19.98 15.57
CA ASN A 527 -43.44 -18.74 15.06
C ASN A 527 -43.48 -17.60 16.12
N GLY A 528 -42.30 -17.23 16.64
CA GLY A 528 -42.12 -16.15 17.62
C GLY A 528 -41.69 -16.57 19.04
N SER A 529 -41.41 -17.85 19.30
CA SER A 529 -40.91 -18.29 20.62
C SER A 529 -39.41 -17.99 20.84
N THR A 530 -39.01 -17.74 22.09
CA THR A 530 -37.60 -17.54 22.47
C THR A 530 -36.81 -18.86 22.56
N TYR A 531 -37.48 -19.98 22.89
CA TYR A 531 -36.81 -21.27 23.14
C TYR A 531 -36.45 -22.04 21.84
N CYS A 532 -37.16 -21.82 20.73
CA CYS A 532 -36.91 -22.48 19.44
C CYS A 532 -36.18 -21.59 18.42
N GLN A 533 -35.67 -20.41 18.82
CA GLN A 533 -35.01 -19.46 17.93
C GLN A 533 -33.74 -20.02 17.25
N ASN A 534 -33.03 -20.93 17.92
CA ASN A 534 -31.76 -21.49 17.46
C ASN A 534 -31.91 -22.76 16.59
N LEU A 535 -33.13 -23.19 16.27
CA LEU A 535 -33.33 -24.35 15.40
C LEU A 535 -32.99 -24.00 13.94
N ASP A 536 -31.96 -24.63 13.39
CA ASP A 536 -31.54 -24.44 11.99
C ASP A 536 -32.59 -24.99 11.02
N ARG A 537 -33.39 -24.08 10.47
CA ARG A 537 -34.49 -24.39 9.53
C ARG A 537 -33.95 -24.93 8.21
N GLU A 538 -32.75 -24.51 7.79
CA GLU A 538 -32.13 -24.98 6.56
C GLU A 538 -31.60 -26.41 6.73
N ALA A 539 -30.97 -26.69 7.87
CA ALA A 539 -30.55 -28.05 8.21
C ALA A 539 -31.74 -29.02 8.28
N LEU A 540 -32.84 -28.63 8.94
CA LEU A 540 -34.05 -29.46 9.01
C LEU A 540 -34.62 -29.77 7.62
N GLN A 541 -34.70 -28.77 6.73
CA GLN A 541 -35.13 -28.99 5.34
C GLN A 541 -34.14 -29.87 4.56
N GLY A 542 -32.84 -29.71 4.81
CA GLY A 542 -31.79 -30.55 4.25
C GLY A 542 -31.94 -32.02 4.67
N TYR A 543 -32.17 -32.28 5.95
CA TYR A 543 -32.40 -33.62 6.47
C TYR A 543 -33.69 -34.25 5.94
N LEU A 544 -34.78 -33.49 5.81
CA LEU A 544 -36.03 -33.96 5.19
C LEU A 544 -35.83 -34.35 3.71
N LYS A 545 -35.14 -33.51 2.93
CA LYS A 545 -34.78 -33.83 1.54
C LYS A 545 -33.90 -35.09 1.47
N SER A 546 -32.91 -35.19 2.35
CA SER A 546 -31.99 -36.33 2.41
C SER A 546 -32.70 -37.63 2.77
N CYS A 547 -33.58 -37.63 3.78
CA CYS A 547 -34.37 -38.80 4.15
C CYS A 547 -35.32 -39.23 3.01
N SER A 548 -35.86 -38.27 2.25
CA SER A 548 -36.73 -38.55 1.10
C SER A 548 -35.98 -39.23 -0.05
N CYS A 549 -34.70 -38.90 -0.25
CA CYS A 549 -33.84 -39.51 -1.28
C CYS A 549 -33.28 -40.89 -0.88
N LEU A 550 -33.20 -41.18 0.43
CA LEU A 550 -32.58 -42.40 0.98
C LEU A 550 -33.61 -43.51 1.29
N SER A 551 -34.91 -43.23 1.20
CA SER A 551 -35.96 -44.22 1.40
C SER A 551 -36.05 -45.20 0.22
N PRO A 552 -36.17 -46.53 0.47
CA PRO A 552 -36.22 -47.55 -0.59
C PRO A 552 -37.39 -47.40 -1.58
N ASP A 553 -38.49 -46.77 -1.17
CA ASP A 553 -39.75 -46.67 -1.91
C ASP A 553 -40.05 -45.27 -2.49
N GLY A 554 -39.11 -44.33 -2.44
CA GLY A 554 -39.29 -42.97 -2.95
C GLY A 554 -38.93 -42.85 -4.44
N ALA A 555 -39.94 -42.75 -5.32
CA ALA A 555 -39.76 -42.46 -6.74
C ALA A 555 -38.90 -41.19 -6.99
N PRO A 556 -38.00 -41.17 -7.99
CA PRO A 556 -37.20 -39.99 -8.29
C PRO A 556 -38.13 -38.86 -8.78
N PRO A 557 -38.14 -37.67 -8.14
CA PRO A 557 -38.98 -36.58 -8.59
C PRO A 557 -38.44 -36.03 -9.92
N SER A 558 -39.36 -35.87 -10.87
CA SER A 558 -39.17 -35.36 -12.21
C SER A 558 -38.70 -33.90 -12.26
N SER A 559 -37.39 -33.66 -12.20
CA SER A 559 -36.75 -32.48 -12.76
C SER A 559 -35.28 -32.77 -13.10
N ASP A 560 -34.97 -32.90 -14.39
CA ASP A 560 -33.59 -32.90 -14.90
C ASP A 560 -32.94 -31.55 -14.58
N THR A 561 -32.25 -31.43 -13.44
CA THR A 561 -31.52 -30.20 -13.08
C THR A 561 -30.32 -29.98 -14.02
N LEU A 562 -29.97 -28.73 -14.31
CA LEU A 562 -28.83 -28.42 -15.19
C LEU A 562 -27.51 -29.01 -14.70
N ALA A 563 -27.33 -29.12 -13.38
CA ALA A 563 -26.19 -29.80 -12.76
C ALA A 563 -26.12 -31.29 -13.14
N SER A 564 -27.26 -31.98 -13.21
CA SER A 564 -27.33 -33.39 -13.61
C SER A 564 -27.01 -33.57 -15.10
N ARG A 565 -27.43 -32.61 -15.95
CA ARG A 565 -27.05 -32.56 -17.37
C ARG A 565 -25.56 -32.29 -17.55
N LEU A 566 -24.96 -31.38 -16.77
CA LEU A 566 -23.52 -31.09 -16.82
C LEU A 566 -22.69 -32.36 -16.52
N VAL A 567 -23.02 -33.08 -15.46
CA VAL A 567 -22.34 -34.35 -15.09
C VAL A 567 -22.51 -35.42 -16.18
N LYS A 568 -23.66 -35.44 -16.87
CA LYS A 568 -23.88 -36.33 -18.02
C LYS A 568 -23.00 -35.96 -19.21
N HIS A 569 -22.85 -34.68 -19.53
CA HIS A 569 -21.99 -34.20 -20.62
C HIS A 569 -20.49 -34.31 -20.32
N GLN A 570 -20.06 -34.20 -19.06
CA GLN A 570 -18.70 -34.54 -18.62
C GLN A 570 -18.35 -36.00 -18.93
N LYS A 571 -19.31 -36.92 -18.71
CA LYS A 571 -19.15 -38.35 -19.07
C LYS A 571 -19.17 -38.61 -20.59
N MET A 572 -19.62 -37.66 -21.40
CA MET A 572 -19.66 -37.74 -22.87
C MET A 572 -18.55 -36.91 -23.54
N ASN A 573 -17.35 -36.86 -22.94
CA ASN A 573 -16.20 -36.12 -23.48
C ASN A 573 -16.50 -34.64 -23.77
N TYR A 574 -17.25 -33.97 -22.89
CA TYR A 574 -17.54 -32.53 -22.96
C TYR A 574 -18.36 -32.06 -24.18
N GLN A 575 -18.91 -32.97 -24.99
CA GLN A 575 -19.80 -32.60 -26.10
C GLN A 575 -21.12 -32.03 -25.57
N GLY A 576 -21.46 -30.80 -25.96
CA GLY A 576 -22.69 -30.09 -25.54
C GLY A 576 -22.59 -29.30 -24.24
N VAL A 577 -21.39 -29.17 -23.65
CA VAL A 577 -21.18 -28.40 -22.39
C VAL A 577 -21.41 -26.90 -22.58
N ILE A 578 -21.08 -26.35 -23.75
CA ILE A 578 -21.27 -24.92 -24.06
C ILE A 578 -22.75 -24.53 -23.97
N ASP A 579 -23.66 -25.36 -24.50
CA ASP A 579 -25.10 -25.11 -24.45
C ASP A 579 -25.64 -25.12 -23.01
N VAL A 580 -25.14 -26.02 -22.16
CA VAL A 580 -25.49 -26.06 -20.74
C VAL A 580 -25.00 -24.81 -20.00
N LEU A 581 -23.77 -24.34 -20.29
CA LEU A 581 -23.23 -23.12 -19.69
C LEU A 581 -23.94 -21.84 -20.17
N MET A 582 -24.39 -21.83 -21.43
CA MET A 582 -25.22 -20.75 -21.96
C MET A 582 -26.60 -20.70 -21.28
N GLU A 583 -27.25 -21.85 -21.09
CA GLU A 583 -28.53 -21.95 -20.38
C GLU A 583 -28.39 -21.57 -18.90
N ASP A 584 -27.27 -21.97 -18.26
CA ASP A 584 -26.98 -21.64 -16.87
C ASP A 584 -26.60 -20.17 -16.65
N ASN A 585 -26.07 -19.46 -17.66
CA ASN A 585 -25.86 -18.02 -17.56
C ASN A 585 -27.19 -17.24 -17.36
N ILE A 586 -28.33 -17.83 -17.75
CA ILE A 586 -29.67 -17.29 -17.53
C ILE A 586 -30.26 -17.83 -16.21
N LYS A 587 -30.22 -19.15 -16.00
CA LYS A 587 -30.91 -19.81 -14.87
C LYS A 587 -30.15 -19.78 -13.55
N ARG A 588 -28.82 -19.63 -13.58
CA ARG A 588 -27.92 -19.53 -12.41
C ARG A 588 -28.03 -20.71 -11.43
N GLU A 589 -28.17 -21.92 -11.94
CA GLU A 589 -28.35 -23.15 -11.15
C GLU A 589 -27.02 -23.81 -10.74
N ILE A 590 -25.94 -23.66 -11.52
CA ILE A 590 -24.66 -24.34 -11.28
C ILE A 590 -23.75 -23.49 -10.38
N PRO A 591 -23.24 -24.04 -9.27
CA PRO A 591 -22.25 -23.36 -8.42
C PRO A 591 -20.98 -23.00 -9.20
N PHE A 592 -20.47 -21.77 -8.98
CA PHE A 592 -19.32 -21.27 -9.73
C PHE A 592 -18.04 -22.10 -9.51
N GLN A 593 -17.83 -22.70 -8.33
CA GLN A 593 -16.67 -23.57 -8.09
C GLN A 593 -16.63 -24.77 -9.05
N GLN A 594 -17.79 -25.32 -9.42
CA GLN A 594 -17.87 -26.43 -10.37
C GLN A 594 -17.49 -25.98 -11.80
N ARG A 595 -17.78 -24.73 -12.17
CA ARG A 595 -17.39 -24.13 -13.46
C ARG A 595 -15.88 -23.84 -13.54
N GLU A 596 -15.26 -23.40 -12.45
CA GLU A 596 -13.80 -23.23 -12.37
C GLU A 596 -13.06 -24.56 -12.46
N PHE A 597 -13.55 -25.58 -11.75
CA PHE A 597 -13.00 -26.94 -11.86
C PHE A 597 -13.09 -27.46 -13.31
N LEU A 598 -14.24 -27.27 -13.96
CA LEU A 598 -14.43 -27.60 -15.38
C LEU A 598 -13.42 -26.88 -16.28
N LEU A 599 -13.14 -25.59 -16.05
CA LEU A 599 -12.18 -24.82 -16.86
C LEU A 599 -10.74 -25.31 -16.65
N GLN A 600 -10.36 -25.64 -15.41
CA GLN A 600 -9.05 -26.19 -15.09
C GLN A 600 -8.86 -27.58 -15.72
N GLU A 601 -9.88 -28.43 -15.62
CA GLU A 601 -9.88 -29.76 -16.23
C GLU A 601 -9.84 -29.69 -17.77
N ALA A 602 -10.65 -28.80 -18.37
CA ALA A 602 -10.65 -28.54 -19.82
C ALA A 602 -9.30 -28.02 -20.34
N SER A 603 -8.62 -27.15 -19.58
CA SER A 603 -7.30 -26.63 -19.95
C SER A 603 -6.20 -27.68 -19.86
N SER A 604 -6.30 -28.61 -18.89
CA SER A 604 -5.31 -29.68 -18.67
C SER A 604 -5.47 -30.89 -19.59
N SER A 605 -6.69 -31.16 -20.06
CA SER A 605 -7.03 -32.40 -20.77
C SER A 605 -6.71 -32.39 -22.27
N GLY A 606 -6.54 -31.21 -22.90
CA GLY A 606 -6.16 -31.08 -24.32
C GLY A 606 -7.18 -31.65 -25.34
N LEU A 607 -8.36 -32.08 -24.88
CA LEU A 607 -9.41 -32.73 -25.69
C LEU A 607 -10.33 -31.75 -26.42
N LEU A 608 -10.35 -30.48 -26.01
CA LEU A 608 -11.20 -29.42 -26.57
C LEU A 608 -10.44 -28.53 -27.54
N ASN A 609 -11.13 -28.04 -28.59
CA ASN A 609 -10.52 -27.12 -29.54
C ASN A 609 -10.22 -25.76 -28.87
N PRO A 610 -9.17 -25.02 -29.28
CA PRO A 610 -8.87 -23.68 -28.73
C PRO A 610 -10.04 -22.69 -28.82
N ILE A 611 -10.95 -22.87 -29.79
CA ILE A 611 -12.17 -22.07 -29.96
C ILE A 611 -13.22 -22.42 -28.90
N GLU A 612 -13.40 -23.70 -28.59
CA GLU A 612 -14.36 -24.16 -27.56
C GLU A 612 -13.89 -23.74 -26.16
N LEU A 613 -12.57 -23.79 -25.93
CA LEU A 613 -11.96 -23.28 -24.71
C LEU A 613 -12.17 -21.77 -24.54
N LEU A 614 -12.01 -20.99 -25.62
CA LEU A 614 -12.31 -19.56 -25.64
C LEU A 614 -13.79 -19.28 -25.31
N GLN A 615 -14.71 -20.09 -25.84
CA GLN A 615 -16.15 -19.96 -25.58
C GLN A 615 -16.50 -20.25 -24.11
N ILE A 616 -15.89 -21.28 -23.50
CA ILE A 616 -16.06 -21.59 -22.07
C ILE A 616 -15.50 -20.45 -21.19
N CYS A 617 -14.31 -19.92 -21.53
CA CYS A 617 -13.71 -18.78 -20.84
C CYS A 617 -14.64 -17.55 -20.89
N LEU A 618 -15.21 -17.24 -22.06
CA LEU A 618 -16.17 -16.14 -22.22
C LEU A 618 -17.44 -16.34 -21.41
N CYS A 619 -18.01 -17.55 -21.40
CA CYS A 619 -19.19 -17.89 -20.59
C CYS A 619 -18.92 -17.69 -19.09
N ASN A 620 -17.73 -18.05 -18.60
CA ASN A 620 -17.35 -17.90 -17.20
C ASN A 620 -17.03 -16.44 -16.83
N ALA A 621 -16.30 -15.72 -17.69
CA ALA A 621 -16.02 -14.29 -17.49
C ALA A 621 -17.32 -13.47 -17.41
N LEU A 622 -18.26 -13.71 -18.31
CA LEU A 622 -19.54 -12.99 -18.32
C LEU A 622 -20.45 -13.38 -17.14
N ARG A 623 -20.37 -14.62 -16.65
CA ARG A 623 -21.03 -15.03 -15.41
C ARG A 623 -20.47 -14.26 -14.20
N GLN A 624 -19.14 -14.16 -14.08
CA GLN A 624 -18.48 -13.41 -13.00
C GLN A 624 -18.85 -11.92 -13.04
N VAL A 625 -18.80 -11.29 -14.21
CA VAL A 625 -19.18 -9.89 -14.39
C VAL A 625 -20.66 -9.65 -14.07
N SER A 626 -21.55 -10.57 -14.46
CA SER A 626 -22.99 -10.46 -14.15
C SER A 626 -23.27 -10.59 -12.64
N ASP A 627 -22.48 -11.41 -11.93
CA ASP A 627 -22.54 -11.61 -10.48
C ASP A 627 -21.72 -10.57 -9.67
N ASN A 628 -21.20 -9.51 -10.32
CA ASN A 628 -20.34 -8.48 -9.69
C ASN A 628 -19.04 -9.04 -9.06
N GLN A 629 -18.49 -10.12 -9.58
CA GLN A 629 -17.21 -10.68 -9.17
C GLN A 629 -16.09 -10.27 -10.14
N PRO A 630 -14.86 -10.05 -9.65
CA PRO A 630 -13.71 -9.82 -10.53
C PRO A 630 -13.42 -11.09 -11.35
N VAL A 631 -12.95 -10.91 -12.60
CA VAL A 631 -12.58 -12.03 -13.47
C VAL A 631 -11.36 -12.75 -12.90
N SER A 632 -11.46 -14.07 -12.75
CA SER A 632 -10.42 -14.91 -12.14
C SER A 632 -9.13 -14.96 -12.97
N LEU A 633 -7.98 -15.08 -12.30
CA LEU A 633 -6.68 -15.19 -12.94
C LEU A 633 -6.56 -16.44 -13.84
N SER A 634 -7.28 -17.51 -13.50
CA SER A 634 -7.42 -18.72 -14.32
C SER A 634 -7.96 -18.42 -15.72
N VAL A 635 -9.00 -17.58 -15.80
CA VAL A 635 -9.60 -17.13 -17.06
C VAL A 635 -8.61 -16.26 -17.85
N TRP A 636 -7.89 -15.34 -17.19
CA TRP A 636 -6.89 -14.49 -17.83
C TRP A 636 -5.70 -15.27 -18.39
N ASN A 637 -5.15 -16.21 -17.62
CA ASN A 637 -4.05 -17.07 -18.07
C ASN A 637 -4.47 -17.93 -19.28
N CYS A 638 -5.72 -18.39 -19.29
CA CYS A 638 -6.28 -19.13 -20.42
C CYS A 638 -6.52 -18.25 -21.65
N LEU A 639 -6.94 -16.99 -21.48
CA LEU A 639 -7.04 -16.03 -22.60
C LEU A 639 -5.66 -15.71 -23.19
N GLN A 640 -4.63 -15.54 -22.35
CA GLN A 640 -3.27 -15.24 -22.81
C GLN A 640 -2.59 -16.40 -23.55
N SER A 641 -2.99 -17.65 -23.27
CA SER A 641 -2.43 -18.83 -23.95
C SER A 641 -3.01 -19.05 -25.35
N ILE A 642 -4.15 -18.43 -25.69
CA ILE A 642 -4.84 -18.61 -26.99
C ILE A 642 -4.28 -17.62 -28.04
N PRO A 643 -3.86 -18.09 -29.24
CA PRO A 643 -3.35 -17.22 -30.31
C PRO A 643 -4.38 -16.21 -30.84
N VAL A 644 -3.91 -14.99 -31.16
CA VAL A 644 -4.74 -13.85 -31.65
C VAL A 644 -5.62 -14.22 -32.87
N LYS A 645 -5.19 -15.18 -33.70
CA LYS A 645 -5.92 -15.65 -34.89
C LYS A 645 -7.29 -16.28 -34.58
N HIS A 646 -7.49 -16.82 -33.38
CA HIS A 646 -8.75 -17.47 -33.00
C HIS A 646 -9.81 -16.50 -32.46
N TYR A 647 -9.46 -15.23 -32.22
CA TYR A 647 -10.38 -14.22 -31.71
C TYR A 647 -11.35 -13.69 -32.77
N GLU A 648 -10.99 -13.72 -34.06
CA GLU A 648 -11.78 -13.17 -35.17
C GLU A 648 -13.17 -13.86 -35.33
N GLY A 649 -13.28 -15.15 -35.00
CA GLY A 649 -14.54 -15.90 -35.03
C GLY A 649 -15.39 -15.81 -33.75
N SER A 650 -14.81 -15.34 -32.65
CA SER A 650 -15.45 -15.32 -31.32
C SER A 650 -16.45 -14.16 -31.13
N GLY A 651 -16.38 -13.11 -31.96
CA GLY A 651 -17.30 -11.98 -31.93
C GLY A 651 -18.76 -12.36 -32.20
N ASN A 652 -19.01 -13.32 -33.10
CA ASN A 652 -20.37 -13.81 -33.39
C ASN A 652 -20.96 -14.62 -32.22
N PHE A 653 -20.11 -15.35 -31.50
CA PHE A 653 -20.51 -16.09 -30.30
C PHE A 653 -20.80 -15.13 -29.14
N LEU A 654 -19.92 -14.15 -28.92
CA LEU A 654 -20.12 -13.08 -27.95
C LEU A 654 -21.44 -12.33 -28.22
N GLN A 655 -21.74 -12.05 -29.48
CA GLN A 655 -23.03 -11.49 -29.90
C GLN A 655 -24.19 -12.39 -29.46
N LYS A 656 -24.21 -13.67 -29.88
CA LYS A 656 -25.27 -14.62 -29.50
C LYS A 656 -25.50 -14.68 -27.98
N LEU A 657 -24.41 -14.65 -27.21
CA LEU A 657 -24.46 -14.74 -25.76
C LEU A 657 -25.00 -13.45 -25.10
N VAL A 658 -24.55 -12.27 -25.55
CA VAL A 658 -25.03 -10.97 -25.06
C VAL A 658 -26.52 -10.74 -25.38
N PHE A 659 -27.00 -11.25 -26.52
CA PHE A 659 -28.43 -11.13 -26.90
C PHE A 659 -29.36 -11.99 -26.03
N GLN A 660 -28.87 -13.08 -25.43
CA GLN A 660 -29.67 -13.99 -24.61
C GLN A 660 -29.73 -13.60 -23.12
N LEU A 661 -28.90 -12.64 -22.68
CA LEU A 661 -28.79 -12.24 -21.27
C LEU A 661 -29.89 -11.23 -20.84
N PRO A 662 -30.27 -11.22 -19.54
CA PRO A 662 -31.25 -10.29 -19.00
C PRO A 662 -30.85 -8.81 -19.18
N VAL A 663 -31.83 -7.91 -19.30
CA VAL A 663 -31.60 -6.46 -19.48
C VAL A 663 -30.83 -5.82 -18.32
N SER A 664 -30.95 -6.37 -17.10
CA SER A 664 -30.23 -5.90 -15.89
C SER A 664 -28.70 -6.02 -15.98
N ASP A 665 -28.20 -6.99 -16.74
CA ASP A 665 -26.77 -7.35 -16.75
C ASP A 665 -26.00 -6.60 -17.86
N LYS A 666 -26.72 -6.02 -18.83
CA LYS A 666 -26.19 -5.29 -19.99
C LYS A 666 -25.25 -4.11 -19.66
N PRO A 667 -25.54 -3.20 -18.71
CA PRO A 667 -24.64 -2.07 -18.44
C PRO A 667 -23.29 -2.53 -17.84
N LYS A 668 -23.30 -3.56 -16.98
CA LYS A 668 -22.09 -4.10 -16.35
C LYS A 668 -21.17 -4.76 -17.37
N ILE A 669 -21.76 -5.54 -18.27
CA ILE A 669 -21.03 -6.18 -19.38
C ILE A 669 -20.48 -5.12 -20.34
N SER A 670 -21.22 -4.03 -20.57
CA SER A 670 -20.73 -2.91 -21.40
C SER A 670 -19.47 -2.28 -20.83
N SER A 671 -19.41 -2.00 -19.53
CA SER A 671 -18.19 -1.49 -18.87
C SER A 671 -17.01 -2.45 -18.97
N PHE A 672 -17.25 -3.76 -18.79
CA PHE A 672 -16.20 -4.78 -18.95
C PHE A 672 -15.67 -4.86 -20.40
N LEU A 673 -16.55 -4.85 -21.39
CA LEU A 673 -16.14 -4.85 -22.80
C LEU A 673 -15.41 -3.55 -23.19
N TRP A 674 -15.78 -2.41 -22.61
CA TRP A 674 -15.03 -1.16 -22.77
C TRP A 674 -13.60 -1.27 -22.21
N SER A 675 -13.43 -1.89 -21.04
CA SER A 675 -12.09 -2.14 -20.49
C SER A 675 -11.24 -3.07 -21.35
N LEU A 676 -11.85 -4.08 -21.98
CA LEU A 676 -11.17 -4.98 -22.91
C LEU A 676 -10.79 -4.29 -24.24
N LYS A 677 -11.59 -3.33 -24.71
CA LYS A 677 -11.31 -2.55 -25.93
C LYS A 677 -10.05 -1.67 -25.81
N ALA A 678 -9.67 -1.29 -24.59
CA ALA A 678 -8.48 -0.46 -24.35
C ALA A 678 -7.17 -1.18 -24.70
N ASP A 679 -7.16 -2.51 -24.64
CA ASP A 679 -5.97 -3.33 -24.93
C ASP A 679 -5.92 -3.75 -26.41
N ARG A 680 -4.72 -3.65 -27.02
CA ARG A 680 -4.50 -3.86 -28.46
C ARG A 680 -4.81 -5.29 -28.91
N ASN A 681 -4.60 -6.27 -28.04
CA ASN A 681 -4.73 -7.69 -28.39
C ASN A 681 -6.20 -8.15 -28.45
N TYR A 682 -7.07 -7.57 -27.61
CA TYR A 682 -8.48 -7.97 -27.49
C TYR A 682 -9.43 -7.12 -28.35
N ARG A 683 -8.92 -6.06 -29.00
CA ARG A 683 -9.69 -5.18 -29.89
C ARG A 683 -10.35 -5.91 -31.06
N GLN A 684 -9.77 -7.02 -31.54
CA GLN A 684 -10.31 -7.85 -32.63
C GLN A 684 -11.51 -8.71 -32.19
N MET A 685 -11.71 -8.88 -30.88
CA MET A 685 -12.78 -9.69 -30.30
C MET A 685 -14.14 -8.97 -30.28
N ILE A 686 -14.13 -7.63 -30.28
CA ILE A 686 -15.32 -6.79 -30.13
C ILE A 686 -15.75 -6.26 -31.50
N THR A 687 -16.78 -6.87 -32.08
CA THR A 687 -17.34 -6.43 -33.36
C THR A 687 -18.25 -5.19 -33.19
N PRO A 688 -18.29 -4.27 -34.19
CA PRO A 688 -19.16 -3.08 -34.16
C PRO A 688 -20.65 -3.30 -33.84
N PRO A 689 -21.31 -4.41 -34.24
CA PRO A 689 -22.71 -4.68 -33.90
C PRO A 689 -22.95 -4.88 -32.39
N VAL A 690 -21.98 -5.44 -31.67
CA VAL A 690 -22.09 -5.69 -30.21
C VAL A 690 -22.06 -4.37 -29.45
N LEU A 691 -21.18 -3.44 -29.84
CA LEU A 691 -21.13 -2.07 -29.31
C LEU A 691 -22.45 -1.30 -29.58
N LYS A 692 -23.01 -1.43 -30.79
CA LYS A 692 -24.25 -0.77 -31.18
C LYS A 692 -25.48 -1.27 -30.39
N PHE A 693 -25.53 -2.58 -30.10
CA PHE A 693 -26.64 -3.18 -29.33
C PHE A 693 -26.59 -2.87 -27.83
N LEU A 694 -25.40 -2.64 -27.27
CA LEU A 694 -25.21 -2.39 -25.83
C LEU A 694 -25.47 -0.95 -25.40
N LEU A 695 -25.43 0.02 -26.32
CA LEU A 695 -25.43 1.44 -25.96
C LEU A 695 -26.81 2.11 -25.89
N GLN A 696 -27.89 1.55 -26.47
CA GLN A 696 -29.26 2.12 -26.45
C GLN A 696 -29.33 3.67 -26.41
N LYS A 697 -28.46 4.34 -27.17
CA LYS A 697 -28.43 5.78 -27.41
C LYS A 697 -27.91 5.97 -28.81
N ASP A 698 -28.76 6.52 -29.67
CA ASP A 698 -28.49 6.81 -31.08
C ASP A 698 -27.77 8.16 -31.29
N GLU A 699 -27.32 8.82 -30.22
CA GLU A 699 -26.53 10.06 -30.29
C GLU A 699 -25.17 9.79 -29.64
N ASP A 700 -24.10 10.26 -30.29
CA ASP A 700 -22.68 10.15 -29.89
C ASP A 700 -21.83 9.03 -30.53
N SER A 701 -22.07 8.72 -31.81
CA SER A 701 -21.05 8.02 -32.62
C SER A 701 -19.91 8.94 -33.08
N SER A 702 -20.04 10.26 -32.93
CA SER A 702 -19.02 11.24 -33.32
C SER A 702 -18.02 11.61 -32.22
N SER A 703 -18.41 11.59 -30.93
CA SER A 703 -17.52 11.98 -29.83
C SER A 703 -16.63 10.84 -29.30
N LEU A 704 -16.95 9.58 -29.61
CA LEU A 704 -16.25 8.40 -29.07
C LEU A 704 -15.15 7.83 -29.98
N SER A 705 -14.97 8.37 -31.19
CA SER A 705 -13.77 8.14 -32.01
C SER A 705 -12.65 9.14 -31.73
N GLU A 706 -12.96 10.28 -31.10
CA GLU A 706 -12.00 11.39 -30.92
C GLU A 706 -11.06 11.14 -29.72
N ASP A 707 -11.55 10.61 -28.60
CA ASP A 707 -10.77 10.54 -27.34
C ASP A 707 -9.57 9.56 -27.32
N MET A 708 -9.40 8.69 -28.34
CA MET A 708 -8.27 7.75 -28.43
C MET A 708 -7.37 7.95 -29.66
N ASP A 709 -7.79 8.77 -30.63
CA ASP A 709 -6.92 9.18 -31.75
C ASP A 709 -6.09 10.45 -31.40
N ASP A 710 -6.45 11.17 -30.33
CA ASP A 710 -5.75 12.38 -29.87
C ASP A 710 -4.32 12.15 -29.36
N SER A 711 -3.98 10.92 -28.92
CA SER A 711 -2.58 10.60 -28.54
C SER A 711 -1.65 10.38 -29.75
N LEU A 712 -2.17 10.41 -30.98
CA LEU A 712 -1.40 10.18 -32.22
C LEU A 712 -1.52 11.29 -33.27
N GLN A 713 -2.21 12.40 -32.98
CA GLN A 713 -2.10 13.59 -33.83
C GLN A 713 -0.85 14.40 -33.47
N MET A 714 0.25 14.11 -34.15
CA MET A 714 1.26 15.13 -34.40
C MET A 714 0.55 16.35 -34.97
N ILE A 715 0.57 17.48 -34.25
CA ILE A 715 0.06 18.77 -34.73
C ILE A 715 0.73 19.04 -36.08
N GLN A 716 0.04 18.72 -37.17
CA GLN A 716 0.46 19.14 -38.50
C GLN A 716 0.15 20.63 -38.58
N HIS A 717 1.18 21.46 -38.45
CA HIS A 717 1.09 22.85 -38.86
C HIS A 717 0.77 22.91 -40.35
N GLN A 718 -0.51 22.93 -40.71
CA GLN A 718 -0.94 23.34 -42.04
C GLN A 718 -0.85 24.87 -42.11
N PRO A 719 -0.07 25.45 -43.04
CA PRO A 719 -0.13 26.88 -43.29
C PRO A 719 -1.49 27.22 -43.92
N ALA A 720 -2.16 28.25 -43.39
CA ALA A 720 -3.42 28.75 -43.91
C ALA A 720 -3.28 29.14 -45.39
N THR A 721 -3.96 28.41 -46.27
CA THR A 721 -4.08 28.73 -47.69
C THR A 721 -5.08 29.87 -47.86
N VAL A 722 -4.59 31.12 -47.86
CA VAL A 722 -5.39 32.26 -48.32
C VAL A 722 -5.44 32.20 -49.85
N GLY A 723 -6.62 31.89 -50.39
CA GLY A 723 -6.90 31.98 -51.82
C GLY A 723 -6.95 33.44 -52.27
N SER A 724 -5.98 33.85 -53.09
CA SER A 724 -6.08 34.98 -54.01
C SER A 724 -4.80 35.04 -54.86
N HIS A 725 -4.93 34.78 -56.16
CA HIS A 725 -3.84 34.68 -57.14
C HIS A 725 -3.38 36.03 -57.72
N ASP A 726 -3.64 37.16 -57.05
CA ASP A 726 -3.51 38.47 -57.72
C ASP A 726 -2.19 39.20 -57.49
N ASN A 727 -1.32 38.73 -56.58
CA ASN A 727 -0.02 39.36 -56.32
C ASN A 727 1.15 38.40 -56.55
N VAL A 728 1.89 38.60 -57.65
CA VAL A 728 3.02 37.75 -58.08
C VAL A 728 4.10 37.66 -56.99
N GLY A 729 4.32 38.72 -56.20
CA GLY A 729 5.29 38.71 -55.11
C GLY A 729 4.87 37.84 -53.91
N VAL A 730 3.58 37.85 -53.56
CA VAL A 730 3.03 37.00 -52.49
C VAL A 730 2.99 35.54 -52.94
N TYR A 731 2.62 35.30 -54.20
CA TYR A 731 2.65 33.97 -54.79
C TYR A 731 4.07 33.39 -54.87
N LEU A 732 5.07 34.22 -55.24
CA LEU A 732 6.48 33.83 -55.21
C LEU A 732 6.92 33.49 -53.76
N GLY A 733 6.56 34.32 -52.79
CA GLY A 733 6.85 34.08 -51.37
C GLY A 733 6.22 32.80 -50.82
N GLN A 734 4.98 32.49 -51.19
CA GLN A 734 4.30 31.24 -50.84
C GLN A 734 4.97 30.02 -51.47
N LEU A 735 5.38 30.11 -52.73
CA LEU A 735 6.10 29.03 -53.41
C LEU A 735 7.50 28.82 -52.81
N THR A 736 8.22 29.89 -52.46
CA THR A 736 9.52 29.80 -51.77
C THR A 736 9.37 29.24 -50.34
N LEU A 737 8.32 29.64 -49.61
CA LEU A 737 8.02 29.09 -48.29
C LEU A 737 7.63 27.60 -48.38
N GLY A 738 6.81 27.23 -49.36
CA GLY A 738 6.47 25.83 -49.65
C GLY A 738 7.71 24.99 -49.99
N LEU A 739 8.67 25.58 -50.73
CA LEU A 739 9.96 24.95 -51.03
C LEU A 739 10.82 24.75 -49.76
N ILE A 740 10.74 25.65 -48.77
CA ILE A 740 11.45 25.50 -47.49
C ILE A 740 10.79 24.40 -46.64
N LEU A 741 9.45 24.37 -46.58
CA LEU A 741 8.69 23.45 -45.71
C LEU A 741 8.57 22.01 -46.25
N SER A 742 8.50 21.82 -47.57
CA SER A 742 8.36 20.48 -48.14
C SER A 742 9.67 19.68 -48.09
N HIS A 743 9.53 18.37 -47.81
CA HIS A 743 10.64 17.41 -47.75
C HIS A 743 10.44 16.24 -48.74
N ASP A 744 9.38 16.28 -49.55
CA ASP A 744 9.08 15.25 -50.55
C ASP A 744 9.72 15.57 -51.91
N PRO A 745 10.48 14.65 -52.54
CA PRO A 745 11.15 14.93 -53.81
C PRO A 745 10.20 15.28 -54.97
N ALA A 746 8.98 14.74 -55.01
CA ALA A 746 8.04 14.99 -56.10
C ALA A 746 7.37 16.36 -55.95
N GLU A 747 6.96 16.72 -54.74
CA GLU A 747 6.47 18.08 -54.45
C GLU A 747 7.55 19.14 -54.70
N LEU A 748 8.80 18.86 -54.34
CA LEU A 748 9.90 19.78 -54.62
C LEU A 748 10.12 19.98 -56.13
N ASP A 749 9.97 18.95 -56.96
CA ASP A 749 10.06 19.11 -58.42
C ASP A 749 8.88 19.91 -58.99
N ASP A 750 7.65 19.71 -58.48
CA ASP A 750 6.48 20.50 -58.89
C ASP A 750 6.64 21.98 -58.52
N LEU A 751 6.99 22.26 -57.26
CA LEU A 751 7.20 23.63 -56.76
C LEU A 751 8.35 24.33 -57.50
N LEU A 752 9.45 23.62 -57.76
CA LEU A 752 10.59 24.16 -58.50
C LEU A 752 10.23 24.38 -59.99
N THR A 753 9.38 23.53 -60.58
CA THR A 753 8.84 23.73 -61.94
C THR A 753 7.96 24.97 -62.01
N ARG A 754 7.09 25.17 -61.01
CA ARG A 754 6.21 26.34 -60.91
C ARG A 754 7.01 27.63 -60.69
N LEU A 755 8.06 27.59 -59.88
CA LEU A 755 8.96 28.73 -59.66
C LEU A 755 9.77 29.11 -60.92
N HIS A 756 10.33 28.14 -61.64
CA HIS A 756 11.05 28.42 -62.88
C HIS A 756 10.12 28.88 -64.03
N LYS A 757 8.84 28.52 -64.00
CA LYS A 757 7.82 29.05 -64.93
C LYS A 757 7.51 30.53 -64.68
N VAL A 758 7.50 30.97 -63.41
CA VAL A 758 7.23 32.37 -63.02
C VAL A 758 8.48 33.25 -63.17
N THR A 759 9.66 32.72 -62.85
CA THR A 759 10.94 33.43 -62.90
C THR A 759 12.04 32.55 -63.50
N PRO A 760 12.30 32.66 -64.82
CA PRO A 760 13.24 31.78 -65.56
C PRO A 760 14.72 31.97 -65.23
N SER A 761 15.08 33.09 -64.59
CA SER A 761 16.47 33.50 -64.31
C SER A 761 16.90 33.33 -62.84
N GLY A 762 15.98 32.93 -61.94
CA GLY A 762 16.27 32.78 -60.52
C GLY A 762 17.08 31.52 -60.19
N ARG A 763 18.05 31.62 -59.26
CA ARG A 763 18.68 30.47 -58.60
C ARG A 763 18.03 30.29 -57.23
N TYR A 764 17.35 29.17 -57.00
CA TYR A 764 16.58 28.94 -55.76
C TYR A 764 17.36 28.12 -54.72
N ALA A 765 18.54 27.62 -55.10
CA ALA A 765 19.50 26.97 -54.21
C ALA A 765 20.00 27.87 -53.06
N SER A 766 20.05 29.19 -53.25
CA SER A 766 20.51 30.18 -52.26
C SER A 766 19.37 30.89 -51.52
N ALA A 767 18.13 30.40 -51.64
CA ALA A 767 16.95 31.04 -51.05
C ALA A 767 17.01 31.09 -49.51
N TYR A 768 17.79 30.19 -48.89
CA TYR A 768 18.06 30.20 -47.45
C TYR A 768 19.56 30.28 -47.19
N SER A 769 20.00 31.28 -46.42
CA SER A 769 21.41 31.60 -46.22
C SER A 769 22.21 30.54 -45.46
N LYS A 770 21.54 29.62 -44.74
CA LYS A 770 22.20 28.53 -44.01
C LYS A 770 22.40 27.25 -44.84
N TRP A 771 21.88 27.23 -46.07
CA TRP A 771 22.05 26.09 -46.97
C TRP A 771 23.44 26.16 -47.63
N HIS A 772 24.32 25.23 -47.26
CA HIS A 772 25.68 25.17 -47.76
C HIS A 772 26.04 23.78 -48.26
N ILE A 773 26.69 23.70 -49.42
CA ILE A 773 27.24 22.46 -49.96
C ILE A 773 28.76 22.44 -49.77
N ASP A 774 29.31 21.26 -49.47
CA ASP A 774 30.75 21.04 -49.41
C ASP A 774 31.42 21.37 -50.76
N LYS A 775 32.54 22.11 -50.72
CA LYS A 775 33.23 22.65 -51.89
C LYS A 775 33.63 21.56 -52.91
N SER A 776 33.78 20.32 -52.45
CA SER A 776 34.09 19.15 -53.28
C SER A 776 32.98 18.78 -54.30
N TYR A 777 31.71 19.09 -54.01
CA TYR A 777 30.59 18.80 -54.92
C TYR A 777 30.21 20.00 -55.80
N ALA A 778 30.46 21.22 -55.35
CA ALA A 778 30.07 22.46 -56.05
C ALA A 778 30.62 22.53 -57.48
N PHE A 779 31.91 22.18 -57.68
CA PHE A 779 32.56 22.20 -58.99
C PHE A 779 31.92 21.22 -60.01
N ILE A 780 31.39 20.09 -59.55
CA ILE A 780 30.78 19.07 -60.41
C ILE A 780 29.34 19.44 -60.76
N ILE A 781 28.62 20.09 -59.85
CA ILE A 781 27.24 20.53 -60.05
C ILE A 781 27.18 21.71 -61.02
N ASP A 782 28.14 22.63 -60.95
CA ASP A 782 28.23 23.78 -61.87
C ASP A 782 28.47 23.36 -63.34
N GLY A 783 28.99 22.14 -63.58
CA GLY A 783 29.21 21.57 -64.92
C GLY A 783 27.98 20.94 -65.59
N LEU A 784 26.83 20.87 -64.92
CA LEU A 784 25.60 20.25 -65.45
C LEU A 784 24.76 21.27 -66.26
N GLY A 785 24.74 21.22 -67.59
CA GLY A 785 24.18 22.28 -68.45
C GLY A 785 22.69 22.67 -68.31
N ASN A 786 21.88 22.04 -67.45
CA ASN A 786 20.47 22.40 -67.26
C ASN A 786 20.23 23.04 -65.88
N LYS A 787 19.87 24.33 -65.87
CA LYS A 787 19.66 25.16 -64.67
C LYS A 787 18.63 24.59 -63.69
N LYS A 788 17.50 24.05 -64.19
CA LYS A 788 16.46 23.42 -63.34
C LYS A 788 17.03 22.18 -62.62
N ARG A 789 17.82 21.38 -63.33
CA ARG A 789 18.42 20.16 -62.76
C ARG A 789 19.54 20.49 -61.78
N GLN A 790 20.33 21.53 -62.04
CA GLN A 790 21.34 22.04 -61.10
C GLN A 790 20.70 22.49 -59.79
N ASP A 791 19.63 23.28 -59.87
CA ASP A 791 18.91 23.75 -58.69
C ASP A 791 18.23 22.59 -57.96
N MET A 792 17.64 21.62 -58.67
CA MET A 792 17.03 20.44 -58.05
C MET A 792 18.05 19.56 -57.31
N ILE A 793 19.21 19.28 -57.91
CA ILE A 793 20.24 18.43 -57.28
C ILE A 793 20.85 19.16 -56.08
N THR A 794 21.15 20.45 -56.23
CA THR A 794 21.64 21.31 -55.14
C THR A 794 20.64 21.33 -53.98
N LEU A 795 19.35 21.50 -54.27
CA LEU A 795 18.29 21.54 -53.26
C LEU A 795 18.10 20.18 -52.57
N LEU A 796 18.11 19.07 -53.32
CA LEU A 796 18.00 17.72 -52.76
C LEU A 796 19.19 17.38 -51.84
N LEU A 797 20.42 17.75 -52.23
CA LEU A 797 21.62 17.54 -51.42
C LEU A 797 21.60 18.36 -50.12
N VAL A 798 21.26 19.64 -50.22
CA VAL A 798 21.14 20.54 -49.07
C VAL A 798 20.02 20.08 -48.12
N LYS A 799 18.84 19.72 -48.64
CA LYS A 799 17.75 19.22 -47.80
C LYS A 799 18.07 17.87 -47.20
N ALA A 800 18.81 17.00 -47.89
CA ALA A 800 19.30 15.77 -47.29
C ALA A 800 20.26 16.06 -46.12
N GLN A 801 21.19 17.01 -46.26
CA GLN A 801 22.06 17.45 -45.16
C GLN A 801 21.28 18.06 -43.99
N HIS A 802 20.28 18.89 -44.29
CA HIS A 802 19.42 19.45 -43.25
C HIS A 802 18.59 18.38 -42.53
N CYS A 803 18.05 17.40 -43.26
CA CYS A 803 17.40 16.23 -42.67
C CYS A 803 18.35 15.42 -41.78
N LEU A 804 19.65 15.37 -42.09
CA LEU A 804 20.65 14.72 -41.23
C LEU A 804 20.89 15.50 -39.94
N GLU A 805 20.91 16.84 -39.97
CA GLU A 805 20.98 17.68 -38.77
C GLU A 805 19.75 17.47 -37.87
N LEU A 806 18.57 17.28 -38.48
CA LEU A 806 17.31 16.98 -37.79
C LEU A 806 17.15 15.50 -37.40
N LYS A 807 18.14 14.64 -37.66
CA LYS A 807 18.10 13.18 -37.46
C LYS A 807 16.96 12.45 -38.20
N ASN A 808 16.40 13.03 -39.26
CA ASN A 808 15.41 12.38 -40.11
C ASN A 808 16.08 11.60 -41.25
N PHE A 809 16.66 10.45 -40.90
CA PHE A 809 17.47 9.63 -41.83
C PHE A 809 16.67 9.03 -43.00
N THR A 810 15.40 8.70 -42.78
CA THR A 810 14.54 8.10 -43.81
C THR A 810 14.25 9.08 -44.94
N SER A 811 13.89 10.33 -44.60
CA SER A 811 13.67 11.38 -45.59
C SER A 811 14.98 11.80 -46.27
N ALA A 812 16.09 11.90 -45.53
CA ALA A 812 17.41 12.17 -46.10
C ALA A 812 17.79 11.13 -47.17
N LYS A 813 17.59 9.83 -46.88
CA LYS A 813 17.87 8.74 -47.83
C LYS A 813 16.96 8.79 -49.06
N ARG A 814 15.66 9.09 -48.90
CA ARG A 814 14.72 9.26 -50.02
C ARG A 814 15.13 10.41 -50.95
N LEU A 815 15.54 11.55 -50.37
CA LEU A 815 16.04 12.71 -51.11
C LEU A 815 17.32 12.39 -51.89
N LEU A 816 18.28 11.68 -51.27
CA LEU A 816 19.51 11.24 -51.94
C LEU A 816 19.24 10.20 -53.02
N GLN A 817 18.28 9.28 -52.82
CA GLN A 817 17.89 8.29 -53.82
C GLN A 817 17.18 8.94 -55.02
N ALA A 818 16.37 9.98 -54.78
CA ALA A 818 15.81 10.80 -55.86
C ALA A 818 16.91 11.54 -56.64
N ALA A 819 17.90 12.11 -55.96
CA ALA A 819 19.06 12.74 -56.60
C ALA A 819 19.89 11.73 -57.42
N HIS A 820 20.07 10.50 -56.90
CA HIS A 820 20.76 9.43 -57.62
C HIS A 820 20.03 9.00 -58.89
N ASN A 821 18.69 8.86 -58.83
CA ASN A 821 17.88 8.48 -59.99
C ASN A 821 17.91 9.55 -61.10
N LEU A 822 17.92 10.83 -60.74
CA LEU A 822 18.08 11.95 -61.70
C LEU A 822 19.47 11.97 -62.36
N MET A 823 20.48 11.41 -61.70
CA MET A 823 21.87 11.39 -62.19
C MET A 823 22.24 10.18 -63.05
N LYS A 824 21.33 9.21 -63.20
CA LYS A 824 21.56 7.96 -63.95
C LYS A 824 21.96 8.18 -65.42
N GLU A 825 21.68 9.35 -65.98
CA GLU A 825 21.91 9.71 -67.39
C GLU A 825 23.06 10.73 -67.61
N CYS A 826 23.67 11.30 -66.55
CA CYS A 826 24.51 12.51 -66.67
C CYS A 826 25.98 12.36 -66.24
N SER A 827 26.29 11.68 -65.12
CA SER A 827 27.68 11.52 -64.66
C SER A 827 27.84 10.37 -63.67
N SER A 828 28.68 9.39 -64.04
CA SER A 828 28.99 8.23 -63.18
C SER A 828 29.80 8.59 -61.94
N LYS A 829 30.57 9.70 -61.97
CA LYS A 829 31.38 10.17 -60.83
C LYS A 829 30.50 10.70 -59.69
N LEU A 830 29.51 11.53 -60.00
CA LEU A 830 28.59 12.06 -59.00
C LEU A 830 27.65 10.97 -58.48
N GLN A 831 27.25 10.04 -59.34
CA GLN A 831 26.42 8.90 -58.97
C GLN A 831 27.05 8.05 -57.86
N ARG A 832 28.34 7.72 -57.97
CA ARG A 832 29.05 6.98 -56.92
C ARG A 832 29.25 7.80 -55.65
N ALA A 833 29.51 9.10 -55.79
CA ALA A 833 29.62 9.98 -54.63
C ALA A 833 28.29 10.07 -53.84
N LEU A 834 27.13 10.09 -54.54
CA LEU A 834 25.80 10.01 -53.92
C LEU A 834 25.56 8.66 -53.23
N VAL A 835 26.08 7.56 -53.78
CA VAL A 835 26.02 6.24 -53.10
C VAL A 835 26.84 6.25 -51.80
N ASN A 836 28.00 6.89 -51.80
CA ASN A 836 28.81 7.06 -50.58
C ASN A 836 28.09 7.94 -49.54
N GLU A 837 27.34 8.96 -49.96
CA GLU A 837 26.49 9.75 -49.06
C GLU A 837 25.30 8.95 -48.53
N MET A 838 24.66 8.11 -49.35
CA MET A 838 23.61 7.21 -48.88
C MET A 838 24.16 6.21 -47.86
N LEU A 839 25.38 5.70 -48.07
CA LEU A 839 26.08 4.87 -47.09
C LEU A 839 26.35 5.65 -45.80
N TYR A 840 26.77 6.91 -45.89
CA TYR A 840 26.96 7.78 -44.73
C TYR A 840 25.67 7.94 -43.91
N VAL A 841 24.52 8.16 -44.56
CA VAL A 841 23.20 8.22 -43.89
C VAL A 841 22.84 6.89 -43.22
N ASP A 842 23.07 5.77 -43.91
CA ASP A 842 22.78 4.43 -43.38
C ASP A 842 23.64 4.13 -42.13
N LEU A 843 24.91 4.52 -42.13
CA LEU A 843 25.83 4.35 -41.00
C LEU A 843 25.46 5.24 -39.80
N LEU A 844 25.08 6.50 -40.04
CA LEU A 844 24.62 7.40 -38.99
C LEU A 844 23.30 6.94 -38.36
N HIS A 845 22.37 6.46 -39.19
CA HIS A 845 21.10 5.90 -38.71
C HIS A 845 21.34 4.64 -37.86
N ALA A 846 22.27 3.78 -38.27
CA ALA A 846 22.68 2.61 -37.49
C ALA A 846 23.27 3.00 -36.12
N GLN A 847 24.07 4.07 -36.09
CA GLN A 847 24.70 4.58 -34.86
C GLN A 847 23.66 5.15 -33.87
N ASP A 848 22.70 5.94 -34.35
CA ASP A 848 21.65 6.56 -33.53
C ASP A 848 20.62 5.54 -33.02
N SER A 849 20.23 4.56 -33.84
CA SER A 849 19.33 3.44 -33.45
C SER A 849 19.99 2.37 -32.55
N GLY A 850 21.24 2.57 -32.15
CA GLY A 850 21.98 1.63 -31.28
C GLY A 850 22.21 0.26 -31.93
N TYR A 851 22.28 0.20 -33.26
CA TYR A 851 22.47 -1.01 -34.07
C TYR A 851 21.40 -2.11 -33.91
N LYS A 852 20.33 -1.90 -33.11
CA LYS A 852 19.25 -2.87 -32.84
C LYS A 852 18.35 -3.16 -34.06
N TYR A 853 18.28 -2.24 -35.02
CA TYR A 853 17.32 -2.27 -36.15
C TYR A 853 17.85 -2.94 -37.45
N LEU A 854 19.02 -3.58 -37.44
CA LEU A 854 19.71 -3.99 -38.66
C LEU A 854 19.84 -5.51 -38.89
N GLY A 855 19.11 -6.33 -38.14
CA GLY A 855 19.14 -7.80 -38.26
C GLY A 855 18.85 -8.36 -39.67
N GLY A 856 18.18 -7.60 -40.55
CA GLY A 856 17.93 -7.98 -41.94
C GLY A 856 18.70 -7.23 -43.04
N LYS A 857 19.41 -6.12 -42.72
CA LYS A 857 20.11 -5.26 -43.71
C LYS A 857 21.64 -5.22 -43.52
N MET A 858 22.15 -6.03 -42.59
CA MET A 858 23.55 -6.05 -42.20
C MET A 858 24.48 -6.45 -43.36
N GLU A 859 24.16 -7.52 -44.10
CA GLU A 859 24.98 -7.98 -45.24
C GLU A 859 25.04 -6.97 -46.39
N GLU A 860 23.93 -6.28 -46.66
CA GLU A 860 23.86 -5.26 -47.72
C GLU A 860 24.73 -4.05 -47.38
N THR A 861 24.72 -3.63 -46.12
CA THR A 861 25.54 -2.51 -45.63
C THR A 861 27.02 -2.87 -45.66
N VAL A 862 27.39 -4.11 -45.28
CA VAL A 862 28.76 -4.62 -45.33
C VAL A 862 29.28 -4.66 -46.78
N LYS A 863 28.48 -5.10 -47.75
CA LYS A 863 28.84 -5.07 -49.19
C LYS A 863 29.08 -3.65 -49.70
N ARG A 864 28.29 -2.67 -49.24
CA ARG A 864 28.47 -1.25 -49.59
C ARG A 864 29.74 -0.65 -48.97
N ILE A 865 30.11 -1.04 -47.75
CA ILE A 865 31.38 -0.65 -47.11
C ILE A 865 32.58 -1.19 -47.89
N GLN A 866 32.54 -2.47 -48.32
CA GLN A 866 33.58 -3.05 -49.17
C GLN A 866 33.73 -2.30 -50.50
N ALA A 867 32.61 -1.95 -51.15
CA ALA A 867 32.62 -1.16 -52.38
C ALA A 867 33.21 0.24 -52.17
N CYS A 868 32.90 0.90 -51.04
CA CYS A 868 33.49 2.21 -50.69
C CYS A 868 35.01 2.13 -50.47
N SER A 869 35.52 1.01 -49.93
CA SER A 869 36.97 0.80 -49.73
C SER A 869 37.72 0.62 -51.03
N ALA A 870 37.16 -0.13 -51.97
CA ALA A 870 37.77 -0.35 -53.28
C ALA A 870 37.98 0.98 -54.04
N CYS A 871 37.11 1.96 -53.82
CA CYS A 871 37.25 3.32 -54.38
C CYS A 871 38.44 4.10 -53.80
N VAL A 872 38.87 3.82 -52.56
CA VAL A 872 40.01 4.52 -51.92
C VAL A 872 41.36 4.09 -52.52
N GLN A 873 41.43 2.86 -53.04
CA GLN A 873 42.65 2.30 -53.65
C GLN A 873 42.87 2.76 -55.10
N ASN A 874 41.87 3.36 -55.76
CA ASN A 874 41.92 3.80 -57.15
C ASN A 874 42.03 5.34 -57.26
N ASP A 875 43.22 5.86 -57.60
CA ASP A 875 43.53 7.31 -57.71
C ASP A 875 42.73 8.09 -58.78
N ARG A 876 41.96 7.41 -59.65
CA ARG A 876 41.16 8.05 -60.72
C ARG A 876 39.73 8.43 -60.28
N GLU A 877 39.34 8.10 -59.05
CA GLU A 877 37.99 8.27 -58.53
C GLU A 877 37.90 9.38 -57.47
N ILE A 878 36.68 9.87 -57.19
CA ILE A 878 36.48 10.88 -56.13
C ILE A 878 36.67 10.20 -54.78
N ARG A 879 37.71 10.62 -54.04
CA ARG A 879 38.00 10.10 -52.71
C ARG A 879 36.81 10.35 -51.76
N PRO A 880 36.29 9.32 -51.07
CA PRO A 880 35.27 9.49 -50.04
C PRO A 880 35.73 10.44 -48.93
N ARG A 881 34.80 11.15 -48.28
CA ARG A 881 35.13 12.02 -47.14
C ARG A 881 35.75 11.21 -46.00
N GLU A 882 36.74 11.77 -45.31
CA GLU A 882 37.39 11.15 -44.15
C GLU A 882 36.38 10.76 -43.05
N ALA A 883 35.31 11.54 -42.89
CA ALA A 883 34.22 11.24 -41.97
C ALA A 883 33.48 9.92 -42.29
N ILE A 884 33.35 9.57 -43.58
CA ILE A 884 32.71 8.31 -44.02
C ILE A 884 33.61 7.14 -43.67
N LEU A 885 34.91 7.25 -43.96
CA LEU A 885 35.89 6.19 -43.65
C LEU A 885 35.98 5.92 -42.14
N ARG A 886 35.95 6.97 -41.31
CA ARG A 886 35.91 6.86 -39.85
C ARG A 886 34.66 6.13 -39.35
N LEU A 887 33.48 6.47 -39.89
CA LEU A 887 32.23 5.78 -39.54
C LEU A 887 32.19 4.33 -40.02
N CYS A 888 32.80 4.02 -41.17
CA CYS A 888 32.97 2.64 -41.63
C CYS A 888 33.80 1.82 -40.62
N SER A 889 34.95 2.34 -40.18
CA SER A 889 35.77 1.68 -39.14
C SER A 889 35.01 1.51 -37.82
N LEU A 890 34.24 2.53 -37.41
CA LEU A 890 33.42 2.47 -36.20
C LEU A 890 32.32 1.41 -36.28
N TYR A 891 31.63 1.32 -37.42
CA TYR A 891 30.57 0.34 -37.66
C TYR A 891 31.12 -1.09 -37.61
N ILE A 892 32.28 -1.34 -38.22
CA ILE A 892 32.94 -2.65 -38.20
C ILE A 892 33.29 -3.08 -36.76
N MET A 893 33.84 -2.15 -35.96
CA MET A 893 34.22 -2.42 -34.56
C MET A 893 33.01 -2.68 -33.66
N ASN A 894 31.92 -1.95 -33.85
CA ASN A 894 30.71 -2.10 -33.04
C ASN A 894 29.92 -3.37 -33.39
N MET A 895 29.91 -3.78 -34.67
CA MET A 895 29.21 -4.97 -35.16
C MET A 895 30.07 -6.25 -35.14
N GLN A 896 31.31 -6.18 -34.63
CA GLN A 896 32.23 -7.31 -34.47
C GLN A 896 32.57 -8.06 -35.78
N GLN A 897 32.60 -7.36 -36.92
CA GLN A 897 32.87 -7.94 -38.24
C GLN A 897 34.37 -7.93 -38.57
N TRP A 898 35.15 -8.67 -37.79
CA TRP A 898 36.61 -8.61 -37.73
C TRP A 898 37.34 -8.95 -39.06
N GLN A 899 36.75 -9.81 -39.90
CA GLN A 899 37.34 -10.22 -41.18
C GLN A 899 37.35 -9.08 -42.22
N LEU A 900 36.38 -8.16 -42.15
CA LEU A 900 36.24 -7.05 -43.08
C LEU A 900 37.36 -6.00 -42.91
N LEU A 901 37.89 -5.87 -41.70
CA LEU A 901 38.90 -4.87 -41.40
C LEU A 901 40.20 -5.17 -42.17
N ARG A 902 40.61 -6.44 -42.27
CA ARG A 902 41.89 -6.84 -42.92
C ARG A 902 41.96 -6.55 -44.43
N THR A 903 40.81 -6.34 -45.10
CA THR A 903 40.75 -6.05 -46.54
C THR A 903 40.88 -4.56 -46.87
N MET A 904 40.74 -3.69 -45.88
CA MET A 904 40.91 -2.25 -46.01
C MET A 904 42.40 -1.93 -45.75
N GLY A 905 43.09 -1.27 -46.68
CA GLY A 905 44.53 -1.00 -46.56
C GLY A 905 44.92 0.06 -45.52
N ASP A 906 46.24 0.18 -45.29
CA ASP A 906 46.93 1.03 -44.29
C ASP A 906 46.88 2.55 -44.57
N HIS A 907 45.69 3.13 -44.71
CA HIS A 907 45.55 4.53 -45.17
C HIS A 907 45.44 5.57 -44.04
N ASP A 908 44.99 5.19 -42.84
CA ASP A 908 44.79 6.10 -41.70
C ASP A 908 45.37 5.53 -40.38
N PRO A 909 45.89 6.35 -39.45
CA PRO A 909 46.47 5.82 -38.22
C PRO A 909 45.43 5.40 -37.17
N ILE A 910 44.19 5.90 -37.25
CA ILE A 910 43.03 5.37 -36.47
C ILE A 910 42.72 3.94 -36.90
N PHE A 911 42.87 3.65 -38.20
CA PHE A 911 42.66 2.32 -38.75
C PHE A 911 43.71 1.32 -38.25
N LYS A 912 44.97 1.75 -38.10
CA LYS A 912 46.04 0.95 -37.48
C LYS A 912 45.72 0.58 -36.02
N ILE A 913 45.21 1.53 -35.24
CA ILE A 913 44.74 1.28 -33.86
C ILE A 913 43.60 0.25 -33.86
N CYS A 914 42.65 0.36 -34.79
CA CYS A 914 41.56 -0.60 -34.94
C CYS A 914 42.08 -2.00 -35.29
N SER A 915 43.05 -2.11 -36.21
CA SER A 915 43.63 -3.39 -36.62
C SER A 915 44.33 -4.08 -35.44
N SER A 916 45.18 -3.36 -34.70
CA SER A 916 45.85 -3.91 -33.51
C SER A 916 44.84 -4.29 -32.40
N LEU A 917 43.76 -3.52 -32.22
CA LEU A 917 42.68 -3.89 -31.29
C LEU A 917 41.97 -5.19 -31.68
N VAL A 918 41.65 -5.36 -32.97
CA VAL A 918 41.00 -6.59 -33.46
C VAL A 918 41.88 -7.82 -33.29
N GLU A 919 43.20 -7.69 -33.51
CA GLU A 919 44.15 -8.78 -33.30
C GLU A 919 44.22 -9.22 -31.83
N VAL A 920 44.15 -8.27 -30.89
CA VAL A 920 44.08 -8.59 -29.45
C VAL A 920 42.74 -9.25 -29.09
N VAL A 921 41.62 -8.73 -29.60
CA VAL A 921 40.26 -9.27 -29.35
C VAL A 921 40.11 -10.70 -29.86
N GLN A 922 40.59 -11.00 -31.07
CA GLN A 922 40.44 -12.32 -31.68
C GLN A 922 41.23 -13.41 -30.96
N ASN A 923 42.35 -13.06 -30.33
CA ASN A 923 43.25 -14.00 -29.69
C ASN A 923 43.07 -14.08 -28.16
N LEU A 924 42.08 -13.39 -27.57
CA LEU A 924 41.85 -13.32 -26.11
C LEU A 924 41.92 -14.67 -25.35
N PRO A 925 41.47 -15.81 -25.92
CA PRO A 925 41.58 -17.12 -25.26
C PRO A 925 43.03 -17.64 -25.10
N ASN A 926 43.98 -17.11 -25.86
CA ASN A 926 45.39 -17.53 -25.83
C ASN A 926 46.33 -16.33 -25.60
N ILE A 927 46.68 -16.11 -24.33
CA ILE A 927 47.48 -14.97 -23.84
C ILE A 927 48.83 -14.84 -24.58
N ALA A 928 49.43 -15.94 -25.05
CA ALA A 928 50.73 -15.89 -25.75
C ALA A 928 50.65 -15.19 -27.11
N HIS A 929 49.56 -15.40 -27.86
CA HIS A 929 49.36 -14.77 -29.17
C HIS A 929 48.85 -13.32 -29.06
N CYS A 930 48.21 -12.95 -27.94
CA CYS A 930 47.79 -11.57 -27.69
C CYS A 930 48.95 -10.59 -27.54
N ARG A 931 50.13 -11.04 -27.11
CA ARG A 931 51.25 -10.16 -26.74
C ARG A 931 51.80 -9.33 -27.90
N GLN A 932 51.79 -9.86 -29.13
CA GLN A 932 52.29 -9.15 -30.31
C GLN A 932 51.37 -7.96 -30.65
N GLY A 933 50.08 -8.22 -30.88
CA GLY A 933 49.09 -7.16 -31.13
C GLY A 933 48.94 -6.19 -29.94
N ALA A 934 49.09 -6.67 -28.70
CA ALA A 934 49.04 -5.82 -27.51
C ALA A 934 50.27 -4.91 -27.39
N SER A 935 51.47 -5.36 -27.79
CA SER A 935 52.67 -4.52 -27.83
C SER A 935 52.56 -3.44 -28.90
N GLU A 936 52.04 -3.78 -30.08
CA GLU A 936 51.82 -2.81 -31.15
C GLU A 936 50.79 -1.75 -30.74
N LEU A 937 49.67 -2.18 -30.13
CA LEU A 937 48.66 -1.26 -29.60
C LEU A 937 49.23 -0.36 -28.48
N TRP A 938 50.04 -0.94 -27.59
CA TRP A 938 50.73 -0.23 -26.52
C TRP A 938 51.67 0.85 -27.06
N ASP A 939 52.43 0.56 -28.11
CA ASP A 939 53.36 1.50 -28.72
C ASP A 939 52.64 2.63 -29.46
N HIS A 940 51.56 2.33 -30.17
CA HIS A 940 50.73 3.35 -30.83
C HIS A 940 50.08 4.30 -29.80
N LEU A 941 49.53 3.75 -28.71
CA LEU A 941 48.94 4.56 -27.63
C LEU A 941 50.01 5.36 -26.86
N THR A 942 51.19 4.80 -26.62
CA THR A 942 52.31 5.51 -25.97
C THR A 942 52.75 6.71 -26.80
N LYS A 943 52.83 6.59 -28.13
CA LYS A 943 53.15 7.70 -29.05
C LYS A 943 52.09 8.81 -29.07
N ILE A 944 50.83 8.49 -28.77
CA ILE A 944 49.70 9.45 -28.72
C ILE A 944 49.63 10.15 -27.35
N LEU A 945 50.03 9.44 -26.30
CA LEU A 945 49.99 9.90 -24.91
C LEU A 945 51.27 10.65 -24.48
N SER A 946 52.36 10.58 -25.24
CA SER A 946 53.63 11.28 -24.94
C SER A 946 53.67 12.73 -25.44
N PHE A 947 54.53 13.56 -24.81
CA PHE A 947 54.84 14.93 -25.24
C PHE A 947 56.24 15.00 -25.86
N SER A 948 56.46 15.82 -26.90
CA SER A 948 57.83 16.09 -27.39
C SER A 948 58.48 17.23 -26.59
N ASN A 949 59.70 17.01 -26.11
CA ASN A 949 60.56 18.04 -25.53
C ASN A 949 61.61 18.48 -26.57
N THR A 950 61.29 19.45 -27.44
CA THR A 950 62.34 20.25 -28.10
C THR A 950 62.41 21.63 -27.45
N THR A 951 63.48 21.85 -26.69
CA THR A 951 63.76 23.10 -25.99
C THR A 951 64.23 24.18 -26.96
N LYS A 952 63.37 25.16 -27.27
CA LYS A 952 63.83 26.51 -27.64
C LYS A 952 63.52 27.45 -26.48
N ARG A 953 64.57 28.06 -25.92
CA ARG A 953 64.50 29.11 -24.91
C ARG A 953 64.47 30.46 -25.63
N ASP A 954 63.59 31.37 -25.23
CA ASP A 954 63.63 32.76 -25.71
C ASP A 954 64.80 33.53 -25.07
N PHE A 955 65.17 34.66 -25.69
CA PHE A 955 66.37 35.48 -25.40
C PHE A 955 66.46 36.01 -23.95
N LEU A 956 65.40 35.88 -23.16
CA LEU A 956 65.33 36.30 -21.75
C LEU A 956 65.29 35.14 -20.74
N GLY A 957 65.49 33.89 -21.20
CA GLY A 957 65.63 32.74 -20.29
C GLY A 957 64.35 32.28 -19.58
N VAL A 958 63.17 32.77 -19.98
CA VAL A 958 61.87 32.35 -19.43
C VAL A 958 61.31 31.17 -20.23
N PRO A 959 60.81 30.10 -19.57
CA PRO A 959 60.11 29.02 -20.27
C PRO A 959 58.75 29.50 -20.77
N VAL A 960 58.54 29.48 -22.09
CA VAL A 960 57.27 29.84 -22.73
C VAL A 960 56.19 28.81 -22.34
N LYS A 961 55.03 29.28 -21.83
CA LYS A 961 53.83 28.45 -21.60
C LYS A 961 53.41 27.80 -22.92
N ARG A 962 53.41 26.46 -22.95
CA ARG A 962 53.12 25.64 -24.12
C ARG A 962 51.71 25.89 -24.67
N SER A 963 51.62 26.40 -25.90
CA SER A 963 50.48 26.22 -26.78
C SER A 963 50.43 24.77 -27.29
N THR A 964 49.23 24.20 -27.35
CA THR A 964 48.82 22.84 -27.74
C THR A 964 49.10 22.43 -29.21
N HIS A 965 50.19 22.91 -29.83
CA HIS A 965 50.37 22.78 -31.28
C HIS A 965 51.64 22.09 -31.80
N ASN A 966 52.47 21.47 -30.95
CA ASN A 966 53.63 20.70 -31.43
C ASN A 966 53.58 19.25 -30.96
N GLU A 967 53.01 18.36 -31.78
CA GLU A 967 53.03 16.91 -31.60
C GLU A 967 53.53 16.23 -32.89
N VAL A 968 54.42 15.24 -32.75
CA VAL A 968 55.15 14.56 -33.84
C VAL A 968 54.32 13.47 -34.53
N SER A 969 53.11 13.21 -34.03
CA SER A 969 52.17 12.21 -34.58
C SER A 969 51.32 12.83 -35.70
N SER A 970 51.13 12.11 -36.81
CA SER A 970 50.22 12.52 -37.89
C SER A 970 48.74 12.59 -37.48
N VAL A 971 48.38 12.15 -36.27
CA VAL A 971 47.01 12.18 -35.72
C VAL A 971 46.91 13.07 -34.48
N LYS A 972 45.84 13.87 -34.43
CA LYS A 972 45.51 14.70 -33.26
C LYS A 972 44.94 13.84 -32.13
N ARG A 973 45.45 13.99 -30.91
CA ARG A 973 44.95 13.31 -29.68
C ARG A 973 43.42 13.40 -29.51
N MET A 974 42.83 14.56 -29.83
CA MET A 974 41.39 14.78 -29.71
C MET A 974 40.58 13.94 -30.71
N GLU A 975 41.13 13.63 -31.88
CA GLU A 975 40.45 12.82 -32.90
C GLU A 975 40.36 11.34 -32.48
N VAL A 976 41.42 10.81 -31.84
CA VAL A 976 41.41 9.45 -31.27
C VAL A 976 40.48 9.36 -30.07
N LEU A 977 40.45 10.37 -29.20
CA LEU A 977 39.53 10.41 -28.07
C LEU A 977 38.06 10.47 -28.54
N ASN A 978 37.75 11.31 -29.54
CA ASN A 978 36.41 11.35 -30.13
C ASN A 978 36.02 10.03 -30.79
N PHE A 979 36.97 9.29 -31.37
CA PHE A 979 36.73 7.95 -31.91
C PHE A 979 36.40 6.93 -30.79
N ILE A 980 37.18 6.91 -29.70
CA ILE A 980 36.95 6.02 -28.56
C ILE A 980 35.57 6.27 -27.94
N LEU A 981 35.17 7.54 -27.79
CA LEU A 981 33.86 7.94 -27.27
C LEU A 981 32.68 7.63 -28.21
N GLN A 982 32.92 7.05 -29.39
CA GLN A 982 31.86 6.58 -30.28
C GLN A 982 31.73 5.05 -30.29
N LEU A 983 32.68 4.32 -29.70
CA LEU A 983 32.64 2.86 -29.59
C LEU A 983 31.55 2.41 -28.62
N LYS A 984 30.84 1.34 -28.98
CA LYS A 984 29.77 0.73 -28.20
C LYS A 984 29.99 -0.77 -27.91
N SER A 985 31.04 -1.39 -28.46
CA SER A 985 31.31 -2.81 -28.24
C SER A 985 31.90 -3.07 -26.84
N ARG A 986 31.27 -3.96 -26.06
CA ARG A 986 31.68 -4.30 -24.68
C ARG A 986 33.13 -4.78 -24.59
N ILE A 987 33.52 -5.73 -25.45
CA ILE A 987 34.84 -6.37 -25.39
C ILE A 987 35.96 -5.38 -25.76
N VAL A 988 35.72 -4.55 -26.79
CA VAL A 988 36.70 -3.54 -27.24
C VAL A 988 36.92 -2.47 -26.17
N LEU A 989 35.85 -2.02 -25.52
CA LEU A 989 35.93 -1.06 -24.43
C LEU A 989 36.63 -1.65 -23.19
N SER A 990 36.41 -2.92 -22.86
CA SER A 990 37.09 -3.60 -21.75
C SER A 990 38.62 -3.66 -21.96
N ILE A 991 39.08 -4.04 -23.16
CA ILE A 991 40.52 -4.09 -23.48
C ILE A 991 41.15 -2.69 -23.45
N LEU A 992 40.46 -1.68 -24.00
CA LEU A 992 40.94 -0.28 -23.96
C LEU A 992 41.02 0.25 -22.52
N LEU A 993 39.99 0.01 -21.70
CA LEU A 993 39.98 0.38 -20.29
C LEU A 993 41.07 -0.36 -19.51
N SER A 994 41.29 -1.64 -19.80
CA SER A 994 42.38 -2.42 -19.22
C SER A 994 43.75 -1.81 -19.55
N CYS A 995 43.99 -1.46 -20.82
CA CYS A 995 45.21 -0.80 -21.27
C CYS A 995 45.46 0.53 -20.54
N LEU A 996 44.44 1.41 -20.53
CA LEU A 996 44.52 2.74 -19.92
C LEU A 996 44.67 2.69 -18.39
N THR A 997 43.99 1.74 -17.73
CA THR A 997 44.11 1.50 -16.29
C THR A 997 45.53 1.03 -15.93
N ARG A 998 46.13 0.19 -16.78
CA ARG A 998 47.53 -0.23 -16.63
C ARG A 998 48.49 0.95 -16.77
N PHE A 999 48.33 1.81 -17.77
CA PHE A 999 49.11 3.04 -17.92
C PHE A 999 48.99 3.95 -16.68
N HIS A 1000 47.77 4.14 -16.18
CA HIS A 1000 47.52 4.94 -14.98
C HIS A 1000 48.23 4.37 -13.74
N ASN A 1001 48.15 3.06 -13.52
CA ASN A 1001 48.78 2.39 -12.38
C ASN A 1001 50.32 2.43 -12.43
N ILE A 1002 50.92 2.41 -13.63
CA ILE A 1002 52.38 2.52 -13.81
C ILE A 1002 52.87 3.95 -13.51
N VAL A 1003 52.12 4.98 -13.91
CA VAL A 1003 52.56 6.38 -13.81
C VAL A 1003 52.36 6.99 -12.41
N LYS A 1004 51.39 6.49 -11.61
CA LYS A 1004 51.03 7.10 -10.31
C LYS A 1004 51.87 6.61 -9.11
N GLU A 1005 52.77 5.63 -9.28
CA GLU A 1005 53.75 5.07 -8.30
C GLU A 1005 53.28 4.91 -6.82
N ASP A 1006 51.98 4.75 -6.55
CA ASP A 1006 51.43 4.50 -5.22
C ASP A 1006 50.83 3.08 -5.13
N PRO A 1007 51.54 2.12 -4.49
CA PRO A 1007 51.04 0.75 -4.35
C PRO A 1007 49.78 0.63 -3.49
N ALA A 1008 49.45 1.65 -2.68
CA ALA A 1008 48.24 1.67 -1.87
C ALA A 1008 46.97 1.94 -2.71
N ASN A 1009 47.07 2.71 -3.80
CA ASN A 1009 45.92 3.21 -4.58
C ASN A 1009 45.87 2.71 -6.04
N CYS A 1010 46.30 1.47 -6.30
CA CYS A 1010 46.17 0.88 -7.64
C CYS A 1010 44.70 0.60 -8.01
N LEU A 1011 44.30 1.00 -9.22
CA LEU A 1011 42.98 0.73 -9.78
C LEU A 1011 42.83 -0.75 -10.16
N SER A 1012 41.63 -1.31 -9.99
CA SER A 1012 41.28 -2.68 -10.41
C SER A 1012 41.42 -2.88 -11.92
N LEU A 1013 42.10 -3.95 -12.35
CA LEU A 1013 42.42 -4.27 -13.76
C LEU A 1013 41.82 -5.62 -14.20
N GLU A 1014 40.99 -5.63 -15.26
CA GLU A 1014 40.19 -6.81 -15.70
C GLU A 1014 41.04 -7.90 -16.39
N HIS A 1015 42.07 -7.48 -17.14
CA HIS A 1015 42.98 -8.35 -17.89
C HIS A 1015 44.44 -8.05 -17.52
N THR A 1016 44.91 -8.63 -16.42
CA THR A 1016 46.23 -8.37 -15.82
C THR A 1016 47.41 -8.95 -16.60
N GLY A 1017 47.21 -10.03 -17.37
CA GLY A 1017 48.28 -10.79 -18.04
C GLY A 1017 48.66 -10.37 -19.47
N ILE A 1018 47.98 -9.39 -20.08
CA ILE A 1018 48.11 -9.06 -21.51
C ILE A 1018 49.18 -7.98 -21.78
N TRP A 1019 49.38 -7.04 -20.85
CA TRP A 1019 50.15 -5.81 -21.10
C TRP A 1019 51.63 -5.90 -20.67
N PRO A 1020 52.55 -5.20 -21.35
CA PRO A 1020 53.96 -5.12 -20.96
C PRO A 1020 54.18 -4.59 -19.52
N ARG A 1021 55.26 -5.07 -18.87
CA ARG A 1021 55.60 -4.68 -17.49
C ARG A 1021 56.43 -3.39 -17.38
N LEU A 1022 57.20 -3.02 -18.41
CA LEU A 1022 58.07 -1.84 -18.43
C LEU A 1022 57.68 -0.88 -19.55
N VAL A 1023 57.81 0.43 -19.30
CA VAL A 1023 57.64 1.50 -20.29
C VAL A 1023 58.99 2.18 -20.51
N SER A 1024 59.40 2.36 -21.76
CA SER A 1024 60.74 2.82 -22.15
C SER A 1024 61.05 4.28 -21.76
N SER A 1025 60.03 5.13 -21.53
CA SER A 1025 60.22 6.56 -21.22
C SER A 1025 59.08 7.12 -20.35
N THR A 1026 59.10 6.83 -19.05
CA THR A 1026 58.07 7.30 -18.08
C THR A 1026 58.05 8.82 -17.90
N GLN A 1027 59.15 9.52 -18.24
CA GLN A 1027 59.28 10.98 -18.12
C GLN A 1027 58.50 11.77 -19.19
N ASP A 1028 58.10 11.13 -20.29
CA ASP A 1028 57.38 11.78 -21.40
C ASP A 1028 55.85 11.65 -21.28
N LEU A 1029 55.35 10.91 -20.28
CA LEU A 1029 53.94 10.65 -20.04
C LEU A 1029 53.40 11.52 -18.89
N SER A 1030 52.33 12.29 -19.13
CA SER A 1030 51.69 13.04 -18.05
C SER A 1030 50.60 12.22 -17.36
N ALA A 1031 50.68 12.07 -16.04
CA ALA A 1031 49.67 11.41 -15.20
C ALA A 1031 48.27 12.04 -15.34
N SER A 1032 48.19 13.38 -15.47
CA SER A 1032 46.94 14.13 -15.56
C SER A 1032 46.18 13.86 -16.87
N THR A 1033 46.89 13.78 -17.99
CA THR A 1033 46.27 13.47 -19.30
C THR A 1033 45.75 12.04 -19.32
N ILE A 1034 46.52 11.07 -18.83
CA ILE A 1034 46.10 9.65 -18.78
C ILE A 1034 44.87 9.49 -17.89
N SER A 1035 44.87 10.12 -16.71
CA SER A 1035 43.72 10.11 -15.80
C SER A 1035 42.47 10.75 -16.43
N SER A 1036 42.63 11.84 -17.18
CA SER A 1036 41.52 12.48 -17.90
C SER A 1036 40.97 11.61 -19.04
N VAL A 1037 41.84 10.92 -19.79
CA VAL A 1037 41.43 10.04 -20.89
C VAL A 1037 40.73 8.80 -20.34
N LEU A 1038 41.28 8.19 -19.28
CA LEU A 1038 40.68 7.06 -18.58
C LEU A 1038 39.30 7.42 -18.02
N SER A 1039 39.17 8.56 -17.33
CA SER A 1039 37.89 9.02 -16.78
C SER A 1039 36.82 9.26 -17.85
N LYS A 1040 37.17 9.93 -18.95
CA LYS A 1040 36.23 10.15 -20.07
C LYS A 1040 35.80 8.84 -20.73
N THR A 1041 36.74 7.92 -20.91
CA THR A 1041 36.47 6.60 -21.52
C THR A 1041 35.59 5.75 -20.60
N LEU A 1042 35.88 5.73 -19.30
CA LEU A 1042 35.15 4.97 -18.30
C LEU A 1042 33.71 5.47 -18.14
N ASN A 1043 33.51 6.78 -18.09
CA ASN A 1043 32.16 7.37 -18.04
C ASN A 1043 31.35 7.05 -19.29
N HIS A 1044 31.96 7.08 -20.48
CA HIS A 1044 31.30 6.68 -21.72
C HIS A 1044 30.94 5.19 -21.73
N SER A 1045 31.88 4.32 -21.34
CA SER A 1045 31.64 2.88 -21.26
C SER A 1045 30.45 2.53 -20.35
N LEU A 1046 30.34 3.21 -19.20
CA LEU A 1046 29.22 3.05 -18.27
C LEU A 1046 27.90 3.65 -18.78
N GLN A 1047 27.95 4.74 -19.57
CA GLN A 1047 26.76 5.27 -20.24
C GLN A 1047 26.20 4.31 -21.29
N VAL A 1048 27.06 3.54 -21.96
CA VAL A 1048 26.63 2.56 -22.98
C VAL A 1048 26.21 1.24 -22.33
N HIS A 1049 26.98 0.73 -21.37
CA HIS A 1049 26.72 -0.54 -20.66
C HIS A 1049 26.79 -0.31 -19.14
N PRO A 1050 25.66 0.07 -18.50
CA PRO A 1050 25.61 0.29 -17.07
C PRO A 1050 25.65 -1.01 -16.26
N ASP A 1051 25.50 -2.17 -16.90
CA ASP A 1051 25.42 -3.50 -16.27
C ASP A 1051 26.79 -4.11 -15.90
N GLN A 1052 27.90 -3.41 -16.15
CA GLN A 1052 29.25 -3.95 -15.94
C GLN A 1052 29.81 -3.65 -14.55
N THR A 1053 29.76 -4.67 -13.67
CA THR A 1053 30.32 -4.63 -12.30
C THR A 1053 31.77 -4.19 -12.25
N PHE A 1054 32.62 -4.69 -13.16
CA PHE A 1054 34.06 -4.42 -13.12
C PHE A 1054 34.38 -2.94 -13.41
N TRP A 1055 33.67 -2.33 -14.35
CA TRP A 1055 33.89 -0.93 -14.73
C TRP A 1055 33.41 0.03 -13.64
N LEU A 1056 32.30 -0.31 -12.98
CA LEU A 1056 31.81 0.41 -11.80
C LEU A 1056 32.83 0.33 -10.64
N LYS A 1057 33.43 -0.85 -10.42
CA LYS A 1057 34.52 -1.01 -9.45
C LYS A 1057 35.74 -0.14 -9.76
N THR A 1058 36.22 -0.15 -11.01
CA THR A 1058 37.34 0.70 -11.43
C THR A 1058 37.00 2.20 -11.29
N LYS A 1059 35.74 2.60 -11.49
CA LYS A 1059 35.28 3.98 -11.29
C LYS A 1059 35.30 4.38 -9.81
N ALA A 1060 34.78 3.51 -8.94
CA ALA A 1060 34.83 3.71 -7.50
C ALA A 1060 36.28 3.84 -6.98
N ASP A 1061 37.18 2.96 -7.43
CA ASP A 1061 38.61 3.03 -7.10
C ASP A 1061 39.25 4.36 -7.55
N MET A 1062 38.85 4.86 -8.74
CA MET A 1062 39.38 6.11 -9.31
C MET A 1062 38.90 7.33 -8.53
N GLU A 1063 37.61 7.39 -8.18
CA GLU A 1063 37.03 8.46 -7.36
C GLU A 1063 37.65 8.48 -5.95
N LEU A 1064 37.89 7.31 -5.36
CA LEU A 1064 38.60 7.16 -4.09
C LEU A 1064 40.04 7.71 -4.15
N SER A 1065 40.75 7.45 -5.24
CA SER A 1065 42.15 7.86 -5.41
C SER A 1065 42.36 9.36 -5.62
N ASN A 1066 41.31 10.13 -5.92
CA ASN A 1066 41.40 11.54 -6.31
C ASN A 1066 41.09 12.55 -5.18
N GLN A 1067 40.80 12.09 -3.95
CA GLN A 1067 40.54 12.93 -2.75
C GLN A 1067 39.81 14.26 -3.05
N CYS A 1068 38.66 14.23 -3.74
CA CYS A 1068 37.84 15.42 -3.92
C CYS A 1068 37.13 15.82 -2.62
N SER A 1069 37.77 16.69 -1.86
CA SER A 1069 37.26 17.44 -0.71
C SER A 1069 36.38 18.63 -1.12
N SER A 1070 35.33 18.43 -1.92
CA SER A 1070 34.34 19.49 -2.21
C SER A 1070 32.92 19.06 -2.60
N SER A 1071 32.57 17.78 -2.48
CA SER A 1071 31.17 17.33 -2.45
C SER A 1071 30.98 16.44 -1.23
N LEU A 1072 30.27 16.95 -0.22
CA LEU A 1072 30.01 16.33 1.08
C LEU A 1072 29.18 15.03 1.03
N LEU A 1073 28.98 14.44 -0.15
CA LEU A 1073 28.44 13.11 -0.40
C LEU A 1073 29.09 12.60 -1.71
N PRO A 1074 30.05 11.66 -1.68
CA PRO A 1074 30.33 10.86 -2.87
C PRO A 1074 29.13 9.91 -3.10
N PRO A 1075 28.74 9.60 -4.34
CA PRO A 1075 27.62 8.71 -4.58
C PRO A 1075 28.03 7.28 -4.18
N VAL A 1076 27.56 6.85 -3.01
CA VAL A 1076 27.51 5.43 -2.61
C VAL A 1076 26.78 4.60 -3.69
N ASP A 1077 25.96 5.26 -4.52
CA ASP A 1077 25.23 4.72 -5.67
C ASP A 1077 26.12 3.94 -6.64
N SER A 1078 27.31 4.41 -7.05
CA SER A 1078 28.08 3.67 -8.08
C SER A 1078 28.60 2.30 -7.59
N SER A 1079 28.77 2.16 -6.28
CA SER A 1079 29.20 0.90 -5.65
C SER A 1079 28.02 -0.04 -5.42
N PHE A 1080 26.84 0.49 -5.07
CA PHE A 1080 25.59 -0.26 -4.96
C PHE A 1080 25.03 -0.67 -6.34
N ASP A 1081 25.15 0.20 -7.34
CA ASP A 1081 24.81 -0.06 -8.74
C ASP A 1081 25.71 -1.12 -9.37
N ALA A 1082 26.90 -1.37 -8.82
CA ALA A 1082 27.72 -2.52 -9.21
C ALA A 1082 27.14 -3.84 -8.66
N VAL A 1083 26.46 -3.78 -7.51
CA VAL A 1083 25.93 -4.94 -6.78
C VAL A 1083 24.52 -5.32 -7.25
N LEU A 1084 23.69 -4.35 -7.64
CA LEU A 1084 22.30 -4.55 -8.05
C LEU A 1084 22.10 -5.43 -9.31
N PRO A 1085 22.91 -5.32 -10.38
CA PRO A 1085 22.80 -6.17 -11.57
C PRO A 1085 23.15 -7.64 -11.29
N GLU A 1086 24.08 -7.90 -10.35
CA GLU A 1086 24.41 -9.27 -9.91
C GLU A 1086 23.31 -9.88 -9.02
N ALA A 1087 22.53 -9.03 -8.35
CA ALA A 1087 21.51 -9.42 -7.37
C ALA A 1087 20.06 -9.32 -7.90
N SER A 1088 19.83 -9.00 -9.18
CA SER A 1088 18.49 -8.75 -9.73
C SER A 1088 17.57 -9.98 -9.81
N ASN A 1089 17.99 -11.13 -9.28
CA ASN A 1089 17.08 -12.17 -8.81
C ASN A 1089 17.18 -12.20 -7.28
N GLN A 1090 16.32 -11.43 -6.61
CA GLN A 1090 16.07 -11.58 -5.17
C GLN A 1090 15.62 -13.03 -4.90
N GLY A 1091 16.57 -13.90 -4.58
CA GLY A 1091 16.34 -15.32 -4.38
C GLY A 1091 17.60 -16.19 -4.22
N ASP A 1092 18.78 -15.81 -4.77
CA ASP A 1092 19.97 -16.67 -4.73
C ASP A 1092 21.20 -16.03 -4.05
N SER A 1093 21.96 -16.84 -3.32
CA SER A 1093 23.21 -16.46 -2.66
C SER A 1093 24.36 -16.25 -3.67
N ARG A 1094 25.24 -15.28 -3.37
CA ARG A 1094 26.36 -14.83 -4.22
C ARG A 1094 27.19 -16.01 -4.78
N ARG A 1095 27.28 -16.16 -6.10
CA ARG A 1095 28.11 -17.22 -6.74
C ARG A 1095 29.61 -16.89 -6.66
N ARG A 1096 30.40 -17.76 -6.03
CA ARG A 1096 31.85 -17.89 -6.26
C ARG A 1096 32.08 -18.65 -7.59
N ASN A 1097 32.98 -18.18 -8.45
CA ASN A 1097 33.59 -19.02 -9.49
C ASN A 1097 35.01 -18.52 -9.84
N PRO A 1098 35.88 -19.39 -10.41
CA PRO A 1098 37.29 -19.46 -10.04
C PRO A 1098 38.23 -19.30 -11.24
N VAL A 1099 39.05 -18.25 -11.29
CA VAL A 1099 40.22 -18.21 -12.17
C VAL A 1099 41.34 -17.38 -11.51
N GLU A 1100 42.48 -18.05 -11.31
CA GLU A 1100 43.86 -17.55 -11.08
C GLU A 1100 44.36 -17.28 -9.64
N ASP A 1101 44.79 -18.40 -9.03
CA ASP A 1101 46.15 -18.77 -8.57
C ASP A 1101 47.10 -17.78 -7.87
N ASP A 1102 47.51 -18.29 -6.70
CA ASP A 1102 48.76 -18.08 -5.98
C ASP A 1102 50.01 -18.29 -6.87
N GLN A 1103 50.91 -17.30 -6.91
CA GLN A 1103 52.34 -17.56 -7.12
C GLN A 1103 53.21 -16.58 -6.33
N MET A 1104 53.72 -17.04 -5.19
CA MET A 1104 55.11 -17.50 -5.11
C MET A 1104 55.34 -18.45 -3.91
N LEU A 1105 55.94 -19.60 -4.24
CA LEU A 1105 56.21 -20.82 -3.47
C LEU A 1105 57.28 -20.71 -2.37
N LEU A 1106 57.24 -21.66 -1.42
CA LEU A 1106 58.29 -22.64 -1.00
C LEU A 1106 57.73 -23.45 0.20
N GLY A 1107 57.73 -24.78 0.33
CA GLY A 1107 58.16 -25.94 -0.45
C GLY A 1107 57.83 -27.25 0.32
N SER A 1108 57.82 -28.37 -0.41
CA SER A 1108 58.03 -29.79 -0.03
C SER A 1108 57.11 -30.56 0.96
N GLU A 1109 56.50 -31.62 0.40
CA GLU A 1109 56.56 -33.06 0.81
C GLU A 1109 55.49 -33.75 1.71
N VAL A 1110 54.89 -34.80 1.11
CA VAL A 1110 54.62 -36.18 1.64
C VAL A 1110 53.24 -36.57 2.25
N LEU A 1111 52.53 -37.39 1.45
CA LEU A 1111 51.73 -38.62 1.69
C LEU A 1111 50.67 -38.79 2.81
N HIS A 1112 49.48 -39.22 2.34
CA HIS A 1112 48.56 -40.26 2.83
C HIS A 1112 47.59 -40.07 4.03
N SER A 1113 46.30 -40.06 3.65
CA SER A 1113 45.19 -40.94 4.12
C SER A 1113 44.46 -40.71 5.45
N SER A 1114 43.13 -40.63 5.30
CA SER A 1114 42.06 -41.20 6.15
C SER A 1114 41.50 -40.43 7.36
N ARG A 1115 40.16 -40.29 7.32
CA ARG A 1115 39.13 -40.26 8.39
C ARG A 1115 39.16 -39.17 9.48
N GLY A 1116 38.02 -38.49 9.61
CA GLY A 1116 37.57 -37.82 10.86
C GLY A 1116 37.54 -36.29 10.79
N PRO A 1117 36.53 -35.60 11.38
CA PRO A 1117 36.42 -34.15 11.33
C PRO A 1117 37.07 -33.43 12.53
N LEU A 1118 37.67 -32.26 12.22
CA LEU A 1118 38.27 -31.18 13.07
C LEU A 1118 39.71 -31.46 13.57
N PRO A 1119 40.65 -30.47 13.62
CA PRO A 1119 40.49 -29.01 13.76
C PRO A 1119 41.44 -28.07 12.93
N VAL A 1120 41.17 -26.76 13.03
CA VAL A 1120 42.03 -25.56 12.93
C VAL A 1120 43.50 -25.71 12.49
N SER A 1121 43.84 -25.20 11.29
CA SER A 1121 44.99 -24.30 11.00
C SER A 1121 45.17 -24.14 9.48
N GLY A 1122 45.05 -22.91 8.93
CA GLY A 1122 45.35 -22.68 7.51
C GLY A 1122 44.53 -21.62 6.76
N VAL A 1123 43.94 -20.64 7.44
CA VAL A 1123 43.12 -19.57 6.83
C VAL A 1123 43.78 -18.20 7.04
N LEU A 1124 45.01 -18.04 6.55
CA LEU A 1124 45.80 -16.80 6.76
C LEU A 1124 46.24 -16.08 5.47
N SER A 1125 45.82 -16.50 4.28
CA SER A 1125 46.34 -15.89 3.03
C SER A 1125 45.29 -15.25 2.11
N THR A 1126 43.99 -15.28 2.42
CA THR A 1126 42.94 -14.91 1.44
C THR A 1126 42.28 -13.54 1.64
N ILE A 1127 42.80 -12.64 2.50
CA ILE A 1127 42.15 -11.35 2.83
C ILE A 1127 43.12 -10.16 2.75
N GLN A 1128 43.75 -9.95 1.60
CA GLN A 1128 44.44 -8.68 1.29
C GLN A 1128 43.65 -7.71 0.39
N PRO A 1129 42.81 -8.12 -0.59
CA PRO A 1129 42.17 -7.15 -1.50
C PRO A 1129 40.95 -6.41 -0.90
N LEU A 1130 40.15 -7.06 -0.03
CA LEU A 1130 39.02 -6.42 0.67
C LEU A 1130 39.48 -5.42 1.73
N SER A 1131 40.73 -5.54 2.19
CA SER A 1131 41.32 -4.57 3.09
C SER A 1131 41.41 -3.17 2.46
N LYS A 1132 41.48 -3.00 1.13
CA LYS A 1132 41.58 -1.67 0.51
C LYS A 1132 40.27 -0.88 0.44
N LEU A 1133 39.12 -1.54 0.29
CA LEU A 1133 37.82 -0.87 0.21
C LEU A 1133 37.41 -0.21 1.54
N PHE A 1134 37.87 -0.77 2.66
CA PHE A 1134 37.54 -0.29 4.01
C PHE A 1134 38.75 0.05 4.91
N ARG A 1135 40.00 -0.25 4.53
CA ARG A 1135 41.15 0.33 5.25
C ARG A 1135 41.26 1.81 4.94
N LYS A 1136 40.78 2.56 5.94
CA LYS A 1136 41.30 3.81 6.48
C LYS A 1136 40.61 5.14 6.12
N ARG A 1137 39.69 5.28 5.15
CA ARG A 1137 39.18 6.66 4.85
C ARG A 1137 37.70 6.89 4.53
N CYS A 1138 36.97 6.01 3.83
CA CYS A 1138 35.59 6.36 3.41
C CYS A 1138 34.59 6.48 4.56
N GLY A 1139 34.47 5.44 5.41
CA GLY A 1139 33.58 5.49 6.58
C GLY A 1139 34.05 6.47 7.66
N TRP A 1140 35.37 6.56 7.85
CA TRP A 1140 35.97 7.45 8.87
C TRP A 1140 35.81 8.95 8.56
N SER A 1141 35.77 9.34 7.29
CA SER A 1141 35.62 10.77 6.91
C SER A 1141 34.17 11.22 6.71
N SER A 1142 33.24 10.29 6.51
CA SER A 1142 31.85 10.61 6.15
C SER A 1142 30.87 10.63 7.33
N PHE A 1143 31.34 10.50 8.58
CA PHE A 1143 30.50 10.47 9.79
C PHE A 1143 29.37 9.42 9.80
N CYS A 1144 29.41 8.42 8.90
CA CYS A 1144 28.40 7.36 8.77
C CYS A 1144 28.89 6.03 9.36
N PHE A 1145 28.82 5.90 10.68
CA PHE A 1145 29.41 4.76 11.40
C PHE A 1145 28.51 3.50 11.39
N THR A 1146 27.19 3.63 11.24
CA THR A 1146 26.26 2.48 11.32
C THR A 1146 26.29 1.59 10.08
N LEU A 1147 26.38 2.19 8.89
CA LEU A 1147 26.61 1.45 7.63
C LEU A 1147 27.97 0.76 7.58
N TYR A 1148 28.97 1.32 8.26
CA TYR A 1148 30.29 0.70 8.40
C TYR A 1148 30.23 -0.57 9.25
N PHE A 1149 29.51 -0.54 10.37
CA PHE A 1149 29.30 -1.72 11.22
C PHE A 1149 28.46 -2.81 10.53
N SER A 1150 27.42 -2.47 9.75
CA SER A 1150 26.64 -3.48 9.02
C SER A 1150 27.43 -4.13 7.88
N SER A 1151 28.36 -3.39 7.25
CA SER A 1151 29.29 -3.95 6.26
C SER A 1151 30.39 -4.82 6.90
N PHE A 1152 30.74 -4.59 8.16
CA PHE A 1152 31.72 -5.39 8.91
C PHE A 1152 31.21 -6.83 9.14
N VAL A 1153 29.90 -6.99 9.29
CA VAL A 1153 29.21 -8.28 9.48
C VAL A 1153 29.21 -9.16 8.21
N CYS A 1154 29.48 -8.58 7.04
CA CYS A 1154 29.64 -9.34 5.79
C CYS A 1154 31.01 -10.03 5.64
N HIS A 1155 31.94 -9.87 6.60
CA HIS A 1155 33.21 -10.58 6.64
C HIS A 1155 33.06 -11.94 7.35
N GLU A 1156 33.61 -13.02 6.78
CA GLU A 1156 33.54 -14.37 7.39
C GLU A 1156 34.38 -14.53 8.68
N VAL A 1157 35.29 -13.60 9.00
CA VAL A 1157 36.07 -13.60 10.25
C VAL A 1157 36.14 -12.18 10.82
N LEU A 1158 35.63 -12.02 12.05
CA LEU A 1158 35.80 -10.80 12.85
C LEU A 1158 37.28 -10.65 13.20
N ASP A 1159 37.93 -9.65 12.62
CA ASP A 1159 39.36 -9.37 12.82
C ASP A 1159 39.59 -8.90 14.27
N SER A 1160 40.10 -9.78 15.13
CA SER A 1160 40.25 -9.56 16.59
C SER A 1160 41.34 -8.54 16.97
N GLY A 1161 41.99 -7.92 15.99
CA GLY A 1161 43.06 -6.93 16.17
C GLY A 1161 42.66 -5.47 15.97
N LEU A 1162 41.39 -5.17 15.69
CA LEU A 1162 40.89 -3.79 15.57
C LEU A 1162 40.07 -3.45 16.82
N ASP A 1163 40.44 -2.35 17.49
CA ASP A 1163 39.85 -1.85 18.75
C ASP A 1163 38.34 -1.59 18.61
N ILE A 1164 37.53 -2.64 18.82
CA ILE A 1164 36.06 -2.59 18.96
C ILE A 1164 35.64 -1.49 19.98
N PRO A 1165 36.37 -1.27 21.10
CA PRO A 1165 36.04 -0.20 22.04
C PRO A 1165 36.20 1.22 21.47
N GLY A 1166 37.18 1.46 20.59
CA GLY A 1166 37.42 2.77 19.99
C GLY A 1166 36.40 3.14 18.91
N CYS A 1167 36.07 2.18 18.03
CA CYS A 1167 35.11 2.39 16.95
C CYS A 1167 33.69 2.70 17.45
N ALA A 1168 33.26 2.10 18.57
CA ALA A 1168 31.93 2.34 19.12
C ALA A 1168 31.85 3.61 20.00
N GLN A 1169 32.99 4.10 20.49
CA GLN A 1169 33.05 5.35 21.23
C GLN A 1169 32.82 6.56 20.31
N ASP A 1170 33.38 6.50 19.09
CA ASP A 1170 33.17 7.52 18.04
C ASP A 1170 31.77 7.42 17.41
N PHE A 1171 31.23 6.20 17.20
CA PHE A 1171 29.90 5.91 16.65
C PHE A 1171 28.76 6.68 17.35
N LEU A 1172 28.79 6.75 18.68
CA LEU A 1172 27.72 7.35 19.47
C LEU A 1172 27.96 8.85 19.77
N SER A 1173 29.05 9.45 19.26
CA SER A 1173 29.36 10.88 19.44
C SER A 1173 28.90 11.75 18.26
N ALA A 1174 28.72 11.15 17.08
CA ALA A 1174 28.30 11.83 15.85
C ALA A 1174 26.94 11.30 15.38
N GLY A 1175 25.85 11.95 15.81
CA GLY A 1175 24.48 11.58 15.46
C GLY A 1175 24.02 12.04 14.09
N TYR A 1176 24.53 11.46 13.00
CA TYR A 1176 24.11 11.79 11.63
C TYR A 1176 23.28 10.70 10.93
N ASP A 1177 23.36 9.45 11.38
CA ASP A 1177 22.56 8.36 10.83
C ASP A 1177 21.58 7.87 11.92
N GLY A 1178 20.30 7.69 11.59
CA GLY A 1178 19.26 7.17 12.50
C GLY A 1178 19.58 5.76 13.00
N GLY A 1179 20.49 5.67 13.97
CA GLY A 1179 21.18 4.44 14.35
C GLY A 1179 20.27 3.37 14.95
N ASP A 1180 19.14 3.76 15.51
CA ASP A 1180 18.09 2.89 16.07
C ASP A 1180 17.32 2.11 14.98
N ALA A 1181 17.03 2.73 13.83
CA ALA A 1181 16.30 2.08 12.74
C ALA A 1181 17.10 0.96 12.03
N LEU A 1182 18.42 0.93 12.24
CA LEU A 1182 19.32 -0.03 11.60
C LEU A 1182 19.64 -1.26 12.47
N TYR A 1183 19.20 -1.30 13.73
CA TYR A 1183 19.46 -2.44 14.63
C TYR A 1183 18.86 -3.76 14.11
N GLN A 1184 17.73 -3.70 13.41
CA GLN A 1184 17.09 -4.86 12.77
C GLN A 1184 17.98 -5.58 11.73
N PHE A 1185 19.05 -4.94 11.24
CA PHE A 1185 19.96 -5.53 10.26
C PHE A 1185 21.22 -6.17 10.88
N PHE A 1186 21.42 -6.07 12.20
CA PHE A 1186 22.50 -6.76 12.90
C PHE A 1186 22.05 -8.16 13.34
N TRP A 1187 22.66 -9.20 12.78
CA TRP A 1187 22.41 -10.59 13.20
C TRP A 1187 23.43 -11.12 14.22
N ASP A 1188 24.50 -10.36 14.51
CA ASP A 1188 25.58 -10.78 15.42
C ASP A 1188 25.25 -10.36 16.86
N LEU A 1189 25.08 -11.36 17.72
CA LEU A 1189 24.77 -11.20 19.15
C LEU A 1189 25.84 -10.39 19.88
N THR A 1190 27.12 -10.51 19.50
CA THR A 1190 28.22 -9.81 20.17
C THR A 1190 28.11 -8.30 19.99
N ILE A 1191 27.67 -7.87 18.80
CA ILE A 1191 27.49 -6.46 18.47
C ILE A 1191 26.27 -5.91 19.22
N LEU A 1192 25.16 -6.66 19.25
CA LEU A 1192 23.95 -6.27 19.98
C LEU A 1192 24.19 -6.22 21.50
N GLU A 1193 24.87 -7.22 22.08
CA GLU A 1193 25.24 -7.22 23.50
C GLU A 1193 26.13 -6.02 23.87
N TYR A 1194 27.07 -5.66 22.99
CA TYR A 1194 27.92 -4.49 23.19
C TYR A 1194 27.12 -3.17 23.09
N LEU A 1195 26.16 -3.07 22.17
CA LEU A 1195 25.26 -1.92 22.06
C LEU A 1195 24.39 -1.80 23.32
N VAL A 1196 23.79 -2.89 23.80
CA VAL A 1196 23.03 -2.93 25.06
C VAL A 1196 23.89 -2.48 26.24
N TYR A 1197 25.13 -2.97 26.34
CA TYR A 1197 26.08 -2.54 27.38
C TYR A 1197 26.36 -1.04 27.31
N MET A 1198 26.58 -0.49 26.10
CA MET A 1198 26.88 0.92 25.91
C MET A 1198 25.68 1.83 26.19
N HIS A 1199 24.48 1.47 25.73
CA HIS A 1199 23.25 2.24 26.02
C HIS A 1199 22.91 2.21 27.52
N ASN A 1200 23.14 1.08 28.19
CA ASN A 1200 23.01 0.98 29.65
C ASN A 1200 24.02 1.87 30.38
N LYS A 1201 25.28 1.95 29.90
CA LYS A 1201 26.31 2.83 30.47
C LYS A 1201 25.99 4.33 30.27
N ARG A 1202 25.20 4.67 29.24
CA ARG A 1202 24.82 6.05 28.88
C ARG A 1202 23.41 6.46 29.35
N ASN A 1203 22.68 5.58 30.04
CA ASN A 1203 21.28 5.81 30.46
C ASN A 1203 20.30 6.06 29.29
N GLU A 1204 20.53 5.42 28.14
CA GLU A 1204 19.66 5.51 26.96
C GLU A 1204 18.67 4.33 26.91
N GLU A 1205 17.67 4.33 27.79
CA GLU A 1205 16.81 3.15 28.02
C GLU A 1205 15.94 2.77 26.81
N GLU A 1206 15.52 3.73 26.00
CA GLU A 1206 14.74 3.45 24.78
C GLU A 1206 15.54 2.68 23.74
N LYS A 1207 16.80 3.08 23.49
CA LYS A 1207 17.67 2.40 22.51
C LYS A 1207 18.14 1.04 22.99
N LYS A 1208 18.34 0.90 24.31
CA LYS A 1208 18.61 -0.38 24.97
C LYS A 1208 17.45 -1.37 24.88
N GLN A 1209 16.21 -0.90 24.81
CA GLN A 1209 15.06 -1.79 24.61
C GLN A 1209 14.90 -2.23 23.15
N VAL A 1210 15.38 -1.42 22.20
CA VAL A 1210 15.36 -1.73 20.76
C VAL A 1210 16.53 -2.62 20.34
N ALA A 1211 17.71 -2.41 20.92
CA ALA A 1211 18.88 -3.28 20.77
C ALA A 1211 18.74 -4.57 21.59
#